data_AF-A0A1G2VYI0-F1
#
_entry.id   AF-A0A1G2VYI0-F1
#
_cell.length_a   1.000
_cell.length_b   1.000
_cell.length_c   1.000
_cell.angle_alpha   90.00
_cell.angle_beta   90.00
_cell.angle_gamma   90.00
#
_symmetry.space_group_name_H-M   'P 1'
#
loop_
_entity.id
_entity.type
_entity.pdbx_description
1 polymer ?
#
loop_
_entity_poly.entity_id
_entity_poly.type
_entity_poly.pdbx_seq_one_letter_code
_entity_poly.pdbx_strand_id
1 'polypeptide(L)'
;MRLKALTVRNFRGFGSAADPIDLDKDLVLFYGPNGHGKTSFAEAIEWLFYGTTKRRQRGEDFSKAEYANTFANVHGGTPTEVSLKVHLNGKDVELSRRLGPKESSETFIDGVSGAFSSLGINALEAFYPVVAQHGLQTFVHSKPKDRRDAICAAFGLEELTNLKSALESARGSFQRTPPAAVTEARAKLSALVQGLALTPATTDVARRWGEAPVSVDLVRDEAALLAGAAELTGQPCANRAEAIQALRAARATVGRAVFDTAPVALAENHADLKRDAVDRLSALQSASATVDDAVAAVSAATAASYSAALLRFWSEGLAIAGDRADCPMCEEPTLGDAHKAALRERIAASEELVTATDILTKVSQSWQEAFNPAVSAVTALGLRGLDEIGRSGLVTILGAHEHLDDYLAAHDTFALRQRELGDALRRNKELGTATRERAGTAAGLPGLVEDRKAARAALESAARAFAQALDAYEVGWGLVAGSVEAVIAGNNVVARIDAVGKALALGDAVETLARYAAILEETQVLIRAVEASAQRKQEDLLKSRGTEVAHLYKLLNQGALVGFDTMEPANDALKLHATSFGVRMPAAANLSECQLNCLGLAVWLMRATTKTSPFGFILLDDPVQAMDDDHAEAFIAQVVPHLIDDHGKQVVVLSHVRSVTDKLRALNLHRSTQLFHYENYLQTGPVIVLQARLQQQLAEIKGAAAGNEANRQYAVDRLRVLVEEFVRELHLGKTGQQPPANYDTANSGQLLELFRVIPGTAPEDHAGMKDTVRFCDPAHHSQVGYAPPQKSAIQPHIDRVAGLMKKYGLMK
;
A
#
# COMPACT_ATOMS: atom_id res chain seq x y z
N MET A 1 4.15 -33.83 9.66
CA MET A 1 4.29 -34.07 11.11
C MET A 1 3.94 -35.52 11.42
N ARG A 2 4.68 -36.21 12.29
CA ARG A 2 4.35 -37.54 12.85
C ARG A 2 4.42 -37.51 14.38
N LEU A 3 3.47 -38.14 15.06
CA LEU A 3 3.45 -38.26 16.51
C LEU A 3 4.43 -39.35 16.96
N LYS A 4 5.26 -39.03 17.97
CA LYS A 4 6.23 -39.96 18.56
C LYS A 4 5.81 -40.41 19.95
N ALA A 5 5.58 -39.47 20.87
CA ALA A 5 5.19 -39.82 22.23
C ALA A 5 4.35 -38.72 22.88
N LEU A 6 3.25 -39.09 23.51
CA LEU A 6 2.37 -38.17 24.25
C LEU A 6 2.56 -38.34 25.76
N THR A 7 2.68 -37.22 26.47
CA THR A 7 2.67 -37.15 27.93
C THR A 7 1.56 -36.21 28.37
N VAL A 8 0.65 -36.70 29.23
CA VAL A 8 -0.50 -35.93 29.73
C VAL A 8 -0.40 -35.85 31.24
N ARG A 9 -0.34 -34.64 31.80
CA ARG A 9 -0.20 -34.38 33.25
C ARG A 9 -1.33 -33.51 33.75
N ASN A 10 -2.02 -33.98 34.79
CA ASN A 10 -3.04 -33.24 35.53
C ASN A 10 -4.13 -32.62 34.61
N PHE A 11 -4.47 -33.29 33.51
CA PHE A 11 -5.41 -32.83 32.50
C PHE A 11 -6.59 -33.79 32.40
N ARG A 12 -7.81 -33.29 32.59
CA ARG A 12 -9.05 -34.06 32.54
C ARG A 12 -8.97 -35.33 33.38
N GLY A 13 -9.06 -36.51 32.76
CA GLY A 13 -8.95 -37.79 33.45
C GLY A 13 -7.53 -38.25 33.80
N PHE A 14 -6.49 -37.55 33.35
CA PHE A 14 -5.09 -37.90 33.63
C PHE A 14 -4.60 -37.17 34.88
N GLY A 15 -4.07 -37.90 35.86
CA GLY A 15 -3.52 -37.35 37.10
C GLY A 15 -2.04 -36.97 36.96
N SER A 16 -1.28 -37.09 38.04
CA SER A 16 0.13 -36.71 38.09
C SER A 16 1.09 -37.72 37.45
N ALA A 17 0.64 -38.96 37.21
CA ALA A 17 1.41 -39.99 36.52
C ALA A 17 1.60 -39.58 35.04
N ALA A 18 2.84 -39.70 34.55
CA ALA A 18 3.25 -39.05 33.30
C ALA A 18 4.12 -39.95 32.41
N ASP A 19 3.85 -41.25 32.40
CA ASP A 19 4.59 -42.15 31.52
C ASP A 19 4.28 -41.79 30.06
N PRO A 20 5.30 -41.55 29.22
CA PRO A 20 5.09 -41.25 27.81
C PRO A 20 4.42 -42.43 27.09
N ILE A 21 3.32 -42.15 26.41
CA ILE A 21 2.62 -43.11 25.56
C ILE A 21 3.27 -43.06 24.18
N ASP A 22 3.90 -44.17 23.78
CA ASP A 22 4.51 -44.29 22.45
C ASP A 22 3.44 -44.30 21.36
N LEU A 23 3.57 -43.41 20.39
CA LEU A 23 2.67 -43.25 19.26
C LEU A 23 3.37 -43.51 17.92
N ASP A 24 4.64 -43.93 17.89
CA ASP A 24 5.48 -43.95 16.67
C ASP A 24 5.20 -45.13 15.71
N LYS A 25 3.92 -45.36 15.41
CA LYS A 25 3.43 -46.37 14.46
C LYS A 25 2.47 -45.73 13.46
N ASP A 26 2.28 -46.38 12.31
CA ASP A 26 1.41 -45.87 11.25
C ASP A 26 -0.06 -45.99 11.64
N LEU A 27 -0.40 -47.06 12.36
CA LEU A 27 -1.70 -47.26 13.00
C LEU A 27 -1.52 -47.50 14.50
N VAL A 28 -2.10 -46.61 15.31
CA VAL A 28 -2.12 -46.72 16.77
C VAL A 28 -3.55 -46.95 17.24
N LEU A 29 -3.80 -48.09 17.86
CA LEU A 29 -5.12 -48.49 18.31
C LEU A 29 -5.19 -48.41 19.83
N PHE A 30 -6.30 -47.91 20.35
CA PHE A 30 -6.61 -47.92 21.77
C PHE A 30 -7.97 -48.58 21.99
N TYR A 31 -7.99 -49.65 22.77
CA TYR A 31 -9.21 -50.31 23.22
C TYR A 31 -9.46 -50.02 24.70
N GLY A 32 -10.70 -49.68 25.05
CA GLY A 32 -11.05 -49.47 26.46
C GLY A 32 -12.54 -49.23 26.70
N PRO A 33 -13.10 -49.60 27.87
CA PRO A 33 -14.49 -49.31 28.18
C PRO A 33 -14.79 -47.80 28.20
N ASN A 34 -16.08 -47.45 28.15
CA ASN A 34 -16.50 -46.05 28.30
C ASN A 34 -16.11 -45.51 29.68
N GLY A 35 -15.83 -44.21 29.77
CA GLY A 35 -15.44 -43.55 31.02
C GLY A 35 -13.99 -43.77 31.48
N HIS A 36 -13.16 -44.51 30.74
CA HIS A 36 -11.77 -44.80 31.12
C HIS A 36 -10.75 -43.77 30.59
N GLY A 37 -11.17 -42.61 30.11
CA GLY A 37 -10.25 -41.53 29.69
C GLY A 37 -9.81 -41.54 28.22
N LYS A 38 -10.46 -42.33 27.33
CA LYS A 38 -10.22 -42.28 25.87
C LYS A 38 -10.47 -40.88 25.28
N THR A 39 -11.66 -40.33 25.46
CA THR A 39 -11.96 -38.96 25.01
C THR A 39 -11.05 -37.93 25.67
N SER A 40 -10.60 -38.14 26.91
CA SER A 40 -9.62 -37.26 27.55
C SER A 40 -8.25 -37.29 26.84
N PHE A 41 -7.86 -38.43 26.27
CA PHE A 41 -6.65 -38.55 25.44
C PHE A 41 -6.81 -37.75 24.14
N ALA A 42 -7.95 -37.89 23.45
CA ALA A 42 -8.26 -37.11 22.26
C ALA A 42 -8.28 -35.59 22.54
N GLU A 43 -8.97 -35.18 23.60
CA GLU A 43 -9.07 -33.79 24.07
C GLU A 43 -7.71 -33.24 24.49
N ALA A 44 -6.77 -34.05 24.97
CA ALA A 44 -5.42 -33.59 25.32
C ALA A 44 -4.65 -33.14 24.08
N ILE A 45 -4.68 -33.94 23.01
CA ILE A 45 -4.06 -33.58 21.72
C ILE A 45 -4.78 -32.39 21.09
N GLU A 46 -6.10 -32.36 21.16
CA GLU A 46 -6.92 -31.24 20.69
C GLU A 46 -6.56 -29.94 21.41
N TRP A 47 -6.54 -29.95 22.75
CA TRP A 47 -6.18 -28.79 23.57
C TRP A 47 -4.73 -28.36 23.34
N LEU A 48 -3.80 -29.30 23.18
CA LEU A 48 -2.40 -29.00 22.87
C LEU A 48 -2.28 -28.10 21.65
N PHE A 49 -2.99 -28.38 20.55
CA PHE A 49 -2.88 -27.57 19.34
C PHE A 49 -3.80 -26.33 19.35
N TYR A 50 -5.06 -26.44 19.75
CA TYR A 50 -6.05 -25.36 19.61
C TYR A 50 -6.28 -24.51 20.86
N GLY A 51 -5.84 -24.97 22.02
CA GLY A 51 -5.93 -24.24 23.29
C GLY A 51 -7.31 -24.35 23.93
N THR A 52 -8.21 -25.03 23.23
CA THR A 52 -9.57 -25.34 23.63
C THR A 52 -9.96 -26.69 23.01
N THR A 53 -11.13 -27.20 23.36
CA THR A 53 -11.70 -28.45 22.84
C THR A 53 -13.07 -28.17 22.23
N LYS A 54 -13.53 -28.98 21.27
CA LYS A 54 -14.89 -28.81 20.71
C LYS A 54 -15.98 -28.89 21.77
N ARG A 55 -15.80 -29.78 22.76
CA ARG A 55 -16.71 -29.87 23.90
C ARG A 55 -16.74 -28.57 24.71
N ARG A 56 -15.58 -27.94 24.97
CA ARG A 56 -15.51 -26.66 25.69
C ARG A 56 -16.17 -25.53 24.91
N GLN A 57 -15.86 -25.38 23.63
CA GLN A 57 -16.44 -24.34 22.78
C GLN A 57 -17.97 -24.43 22.74
N ARG A 58 -18.51 -25.63 22.47
CA ARG A 58 -19.96 -25.87 22.44
C ARG A 58 -20.62 -25.65 23.80
N GLY A 59 -19.93 -25.99 24.89
CA GLY A 59 -20.41 -25.82 26.25
C GLY A 59 -20.54 -24.36 26.67
N GLU A 60 -19.61 -23.51 26.26
CA GLU A 60 -19.61 -22.07 26.56
C GLU A 60 -20.79 -21.33 25.92
N ASP A 61 -21.32 -21.84 24.80
CA ASP A 61 -22.55 -21.35 24.18
C ASP A 61 -23.79 -21.65 25.03
N PHE A 62 -23.75 -22.70 25.86
CA PHE A 62 -24.82 -23.04 26.79
C PHE A 62 -24.65 -22.37 28.16
N SER A 63 -23.47 -22.51 28.78
CA SER A 63 -23.15 -21.92 30.09
C SER A 63 -21.64 -21.79 30.31
N LYS A 64 -21.11 -20.57 30.27
CA LYS A 64 -19.69 -20.31 30.54
C LYS A 64 -19.26 -20.74 31.95
N ALA A 65 -20.15 -20.59 32.94
CA ALA A 65 -19.83 -20.88 34.34
C ALA A 65 -19.68 -22.38 34.60
N GLU A 66 -20.56 -23.21 34.02
CA GLU A 66 -20.53 -24.67 34.22
C GLU A 66 -19.34 -25.34 33.53
N TYR A 67 -18.90 -24.77 32.42
CA TYR A 67 -17.80 -25.33 31.65
C TYR A 67 -16.43 -24.80 32.08
N ALA A 68 -16.36 -23.78 32.95
CA ALA A 68 -15.13 -23.18 33.47
C ALA A 68 -14.32 -24.14 34.35
N ASN A 69 -12.99 -24.00 34.32
CA ASN A 69 -12.01 -24.78 35.08
C ASN A 69 -12.08 -26.30 34.84
N THR A 70 -12.56 -26.73 33.67
CA THR A 70 -12.77 -28.16 33.37
C THR A 70 -11.58 -28.84 32.68
N PHE A 71 -10.51 -28.11 32.32
CA PHE A 71 -9.29 -28.69 31.74
C PHE A 71 -8.41 -29.39 32.79
N ALA A 72 -8.27 -28.79 33.98
CA ALA A 72 -7.46 -29.37 35.04
C ALA A 72 -8.14 -30.61 35.63
N ASN A 73 -7.35 -31.63 35.94
CA ASN A 73 -7.82 -32.78 36.72
C ASN A 73 -8.08 -32.32 38.17
N VAL A 74 -9.27 -32.59 38.69
CA VAL A 74 -9.69 -32.23 40.06
C VAL A 74 -8.88 -32.92 41.17
N HIS A 75 -8.24 -34.04 40.86
CA HIS A 75 -7.31 -34.78 41.72
C HIS A 75 -5.85 -34.60 41.31
N GLY A 76 -5.58 -33.81 40.27
CA GLY A 76 -4.24 -33.52 39.77
C GLY A 76 -3.53 -32.44 40.58
N GLY A 77 -2.22 -32.35 40.38
CA GLY A 77 -1.40 -31.24 40.85
C GLY A 77 -1.18 -30.16 39.78
N THR A 78 -0.23 -29.28 40.05
CA THR A 78 0.31 -28.34 39.07
C THR A 78 1.69 -28.78 38.60
N PRO A 79 2.07 -28.52 37.34
CA PRO A 79 1.27 -27.90 36.28
C PRO A 79 0.26 -28.88 35.64
N THR A 80 -0.84 -28.35 35.10
CA THR A 80 -1.63 -29.04 34.06
C THR A 80 -0.93 -28.83 32.73
N GLU A 81 -0.42 -29.91 32.14
CA GLU A 81 0.46 -29.87 30.99
C GLU A 81 0.19 -31.04 30.05
N VAL A 82 0.14 -30.77 28.75
CA VAL A 82 0.19 -31.78 27.71
C VAL A 82 1.46 -31.56 26.92
N SER A 83 2.28 -32.60 26.76
CA SER A 83 3.53 -32.57 25.99
C SER A 83 3.50 -33.67 24.93
N LEU A 84 3.98 -33.37 23.73
CA LEU A 84 3.94 -34.27 22.59
C LEU A 84 5.25 -34.13 21.81
N LYS A 85 6.00 -35.24 21.75
CA LYS A 85 7.15 -35.35 20.85
C LYS A 85 6.64 -35.65 19.46
N VAL A 86 7.08 -34.85 18.49
CA VAL A 86 6.72 -34.98 17.08
C VAL A 86 7.96 -34.97 16.20
N HIS A 87 7.90 -35.70 15.08
CA HIS A 87 8.82 -35.52 13.98
C HIS A 87 8.23 -34.51 12.99
N LEU A 88 8.89 -33.38 12.80
CA LEU A 88 8.45 -32.27 11.95
C LEU A 88 9.64 -31.69 11.19
N ASN A 89 9.49 -31.48 9.87
CA ASN A 89 10.51 -30.88 9.00
C ASN A 89 11.90 -31.54 9.12
N GLY A 90 11.93 -32.87 9.26
CA GLY A 90 13.17 -33.66 9.37
C GLY A 90 13.83 -33.64 10.76
N LYS A 91 13.18 -33.07 11.78
CA LYS A 91 13.70 -33.01 13.16
C LYS A 91 12.65 -33.46 14.17
N ASP A 92 13.12 -34.01 15.29
CA ASP A 92 12.28 -34.28 16.44
C ASP A 92 12.19 -33.04 17.33
N VAL A 93 10.98 -32.67 17.71
CA VAL A 93 10.67 -31.48 18.53
C VAL A 93 9.65 -31.87 19.60
N GLU A 94 9.77 -31.33 20.80
CA GLU A 94 8.77 -31.46 21.86
C GLU A 94 7.88 -30.22 21.90
N LEU A 95 6.58 -30.41 21.67
CA LEU A 95 5.57 -29.37 21.79
C LEU A 95 4.84 -29.56 23.11
N SER A 96 4.76 -28.53 23.95
CA SER A 96 3.95 -28.59 25.15
C SER A 96 3.06 -27.37 25.34
N ARG A 97 1.93 -27.58 26.01
CA ARG A 97 1.00 -26.54 26.42
C ARG A 97 0.69 -26.68 27.90
N ARG A 98 0.79 -25.57 28.64
CA ARG A 98 0.51 -25.49 30.08
C ARG A 98 -0.68 -24.60 30.34
N LEU A 99 -1.50 -24.99 31.31
CA LEU A 99 -2.61 -24.16 31.80
C LEU A 99 -2.05 -23.09 32.74
N GLY A 100 -2.25 -21.84 32.38
CA GLY A 100 -1.88 -20.67 33.16
C GLY A 100 -3.04 -20.11 34.00
N PRO A 101 -2.83 -18.97 34.68
CA PRO A 101 -3.85 -18.31 35.49
C PRO A 101 -5.09 -17.96 34.65
N LYS A 102 -6.28 -18.05 35.25
CA LYS A 102 -7.57 -17.75 34.59
C LYS A 102 -7.81 -18.53 33.29
N GLU A 103 -7.35 -19.79 33.24
CA GLU A 103 -7.44 -20.66 32.05
C GLU A 103 -6.74 -20.11 30.80
N SER A 104 -5.76 -19.21 30.96
CA SER A 104 -4.81 -18.93 29.88
C SER A 104 -4.06 -20.21 29.52
N SER A 105 -3.56 -20.31 28.28
CA SER A 105 -2.70 -21.42 27.87
C SER A 105 -1.39 -20.89 27.30
N GLU A 106 -0.29 -21.43 27.80
CA GLU A 106 1.07 -21.06 27.38
C GLU A 106 1.67 -22.21 26.58
N THR A 107 2.33 -21.91 25.47
CA THR A 107 2.95 -22.91 24.60
C THR A 107 4.47 -22.88 24.70
N PHE A 108 5.08 -24.05 24.59
CA PHE A 108 6.53 -24.25 24.67
C PHE A 108 6.99 -25.17 23.55
N ILE A 109 8.16 -24.86 22.98
CA ILE A 109 8.86 -25.64 21.97
C ILE A 109 10.21 -26.03 22.59
N ASP A 110 10.45 -27.32 22.76
CA ASP A 110 11.65 -27.86 23.43
C ASP A 110 11.89 -27.22 24.81
N GLY A 111 10.80 -26.97 25.55
CA GLY A 111 10.81 -26.34 26.87
C GLY A 111 10.96 -24.81 26.88
N VAL A 112 11.14 -24.17 25.71
CA VAL A 112 11.24 -22.71 25.57
C VAL A 112 9.89 -22.12 25.19
N SER A 113 9.46 -21.04 25.83
CA SER A 113 8.19 -20.38 25.50
C SER A 113 8.19 -19.91 24.04
N GLY A 114 7.16 -20.30 23.29
CA GLY A 114 7.09 -20.00 21.85
C GLY A 114 5.77 -20.45 21.23
N ALA A 115 5.31 -19.73 20.21
CA ALA A 115 4.09 -20.09 19.49
C ALA A 115 4.36 -21.17 18.45
N PHE A 116 3.49 -22.17 18.35
CA PHE A 116 3.65 -23.27 17.37
C PHE A 116 3.61 -22.80 15.91
N SER A 117 3.05 -21.61 15.64
CA SER A 117 3.08 -20.96 14.32
C SER A 117 4.50 -20.69 13.83
N SER A 118 5.48 -20.53 14.72
CA SER A 118 6.90 -20.41 14.35
C SER A 118 7.47 -21.66 13.66
N LEU A 119 6.84 -22.82 13.87
CA LEU A 119 7.15 -24.09 13.21
C LEU A 119 6.23 -24.38 12.01
N GLY A 120 5.40 -23.42 11.62
CA GLY A 120 4.38 -23.59 10.57
C GLY A 120 3.12 -24.32 11.02
N ILE A 121 2.93 -24.55 12.33
CA ILE A 121 1.72 -25.18 12.87
C ILE A 121 0.71 -24.09 13.23
N ASN A 122 -0.17 -23.80 12.28
CA ASN A 122 -1.29 -22.88 12.50
C ASN A 122 -2.54 -23.67 12.90
N ALA A 123 -3.09 -23.41 14.09
CA ALA A 123 -4.29 -24.06 14.61
C ALA A 123 -5.58 -23.51 13.98
N LEU A 124 -5.62 -23.48 12.64
CA LEU A 124 -6.79 -23.06 11.89
C LEU A 124 -7.87 -24.13 12.05
N GLU A 125 -9.09 -23.74 12.40
CA GLU A 125 -10.21 -24.67 12.52
C GLU A 125 -10.39 -25.49 11.23
N ALA A 126 -10.10 -24.87 10.09
CA ALA A 126 -10.20 -25.47 8.78
C ALA A 126 -9.37 -26.76 8.62
N PHE A 127 -8.21 -26.85 9.28
CA PHE A 127 -7.42 -28.07 9.42
C PHE A 127 -7.67 -28.62 10.82
N TYR A 128 -8.37 -29.73 10.97
CA TYR A 128 -8.64 -30.32 12.28
C TYR A 128 -8.25 -31.79 12.26
N PRO A 129 -7.32 -32.28 13.11
CA PRO A 129 -6.86 -33.67 13.05
C PRO A 129 -7.58 -34.61 14.01
N VAL A 130 -8.46 -34.11 14.89
CA VAL A 130 -9.26 -34.92 15.84
C VAL A 130 -10.73 -35.02 15.42
N VAL A 131 -11.23 -36.23 15.13
CA VAL A 131 -12.68 -36.49 15.00
C VAL A 131 -13.24 -36.79 16.38
N ALA A 132 -14.08 -35.90 16.89
CA ALA A 132 -14.82 -36.12 18.13
C ALA A 132 -16.19 -36.78 17.84
N GLN A 133 -16.61 -37.67 18.73
CA GLN A 133 -17.86 -38.45 18.66
C GLN A 133 -19.12 -37.61 18.35
N HIS A 134 -19.21 -36.37 18.84
CA HIS A 134 -20.42 -35.55 18.79
C HIS A 134 -20.42 -34.44 17.71
N GLY A 135 -19.41 -34.44 16.82
CA GLY A 135 -19.16 -33.33 15.89
C GLY A 135 -19.43 -33.62 14.40
N LEU A 136 -19.65 -34.88 14.02
CA LEU A 136 -19.72 -35.27 12.60
C LEU A 136 -20.85 -34.56 11.84
N GLN A 137 -22.04 -34.47 12.41
CA GLN A 137 -23.20 -33.86 11.75
C GLN A 137 -23.23 -32.32 11.85
N THR A 138 -22.39 -31.70 12.68
CA THR A 138 -22.40 -30.25 12.92
C THR A 138 -22.22 -29.48 11.61
N PHE A 139 -21.32 -29.93 10.74
CA PHE A 139 -21.16 -29.34 9.42
C PHE A 139 -22.42 -29.48 8.57
N VAL A 140 -23.03 -30.67 8.54
CA VAL A 140 -24.19 -30.99 7.71
C VAL A 140 -25.44 -30.20 8.11
N HIS A 141 -25.57 -29.82 9.38
CA HIS A 141 -26.69 -29.02 9.88
C HIS A 141 -26.44 -27.51 9.99
N SER A 142 -25.21 -27.05 9.78
CA SER A 142 -24.88 -25.61 9.75
C SER A 142 -25.58 -24.89 8.57
N LYS A 143 -25.64 -23.55 8.59
CA LYS A 143 -26.29 -22.80 7.49
C LYS A 143 -25.49 -22.98 6.19
N PRO A 144 -26.12 -22.94 5.00
CA PRO A 144 -25.40 -23.10 3.73
C PRO A 144 -24.23 -22.13 3.53
N LYS A 145 -24.32 -20.91 4.09
CA LYS A 145 -23.23 -19.94 4.10
C LYS A 145 -22.06 -20.42 4.96
N ASP A 146 -22.33 -20.80 6.21
CA ASP A 146 -21.31 -21.29 7.15
C ASP A 146 -20.56 -22.53 6.60
N ARG A 147 -21.26 -23.40 5.85
CA ARG A 147 -20.63 -24.54 5.15
C ARG A 147 -19.64 -24.09 4.08
N ARG A 148 -20.04 -23.12 3.26
CA ARG A 148 -19.19 -22.54 2.21
C ARG A 148 -17.93 -21.95 2.85
N ASP A 149 -18.12 -21.14 3.89
CA ASP A 149 -17.02 -20.46 4.59
C ASP A 149 -16.06 -21.47 5.24
N ALA A 150 -16.59 -22.50 5.91
CA ALA A 150 -15.79 -23.54 6.54
C ALA A 150 -14.94 -24.36 5.55
N ILE A 151 -15.46 -24.66 4.34
CA ILE A 151 -14.66 -25.30 3.30
C ILE A 151 -13.64 -24.31 2.76
N CYS A 152 -14.02 -23.08 2.41
CA CYS A 152 -13.12 -22.12 1.75
C CYS A 152 -11.98 -21.65 2.66
N ALA A 153 -12.20 -21.56 3.97
CA ALA A 153 -11.18 -21.24 4.97
C ALA A 153 -10.01 -22.25 4.97
N ALA A 154 -10.24 -23.51 4.58
CA ALA A 154 -9.18 -24.54 4.56
C ALA A 154 -8.16 -24.34 3.43
N PHE A 155 -8.39 -23.41 2.52
CA PHE A 155 -7.64 -23.36 1.26
C PHE A 155 -6.94 -22.03 1.00
N GLY A 156 -6.83 -21.15 2.01
CA GLY A 156 -5.94 -19.99 1.93
C GLY A 156 -6.33 -18.94 0.89
N LEU A 157 -7.62 -18.88 0.51
CA LEU A 157 -8.13 -17.79 -0.34
C LEU A 157 -8.15 -16.43 0.37
N GLU A 158 -7.79 -16.40 1.66
CA GLU A 158 -7.63 -15.20 2.48
C GLU A 158 -6.73 -14.17 1.82
N GLU A 159 -5.64 -14.55 1.14
CA GLU A 159 -4.76 -13.59 0.47
C GLU A 159 -5.50 -12.79 -0.61
N LEU A 160 -6.36 -13.45 -1.39
CA LEU A 160 -7.15 -12.79 -2.44
C LEU A 160 -8.25 -11.92 -1.86
N THR A 161 -8.91 -12.39 -0.80
CA THR A 161 -9.92 -11.62 -0.08
C THR A 161 -9.30 -10.39 0.59
N ASN A 162 -8.16 -10.54 1.25
CA ASN A 162 -7.40 -9.47 1.88
C ASN A 162 -6.92 -8.45 0.84
N LEU A 163 -6.44 -8.90 -0.32
CA LEU A 163 -6.08 -8.02 -1.43
C LEU A 163 -7.28 -7.22 -1.93
N LYS A 164 -8.45 -7.86 -2.13
CA LYS A 164 -9.69 -7.17 -2.51
C LYS A 164 -10.06 -6.09 -1.48
N SER A 165 -10.12 -6.45 -0.20
CA SER A 165 -10.48 -5.51 0.87
C SER A 165 -9.45 -4.37 1.00
N ALA A 166 -8.16 -4.65 0.83
CA ALA A 166 -7.12 -3.63 0.82
C ALA A 166 -7.30 -2.64 -0.34
N LEU A 167 -7.58 -3.13 -1.56
CA LEU A 167 -7.85 -2.30 -2.73
C LEU A 167 -9.11 -1.46 -2.59
N GLU A 168 -10.21 -2.05 -2.09
CA GLU A 168 -11.48 -1.34 -1.82
C GLU A 168 -11.28 -0.23 -0.79
N SER A 169 -10.56 -0.52 0.30
CA SER A 169 -10.22 0.44 1.34
C SER A 169 -9.34 1.57 0.80
N ALA A 170 -8.28 1.25 0.05
CA ALA A 170 -7.37 2.23 -0.54
C ALA A 170 -8.11 3.15 -1.53
N ARG A 171 -8.92 2.59 -2.43
CA ARG A 171 -9.77 3.33 -3.36
C ARG A 171 -10.76 4.23 -2.61
N GLY A 172 -11.47 3.69 -1.63
CA GLY A 172 -12.45 4.43 -0.83
C GLY A 172 -11.81 5.55 -0.03
N SER A 173 -10.58 5.36 0.46
CA SER A 173 -9.78 6.41 1.09
C SER A 173 -9.38 7.48 0.08
N PHE A 174 -8.85 7.09 -1.08
CA PHE A 174 -8.44 8.01 -2.15
C PHE A 174 -9.61 8.88 -2.64
N GLN A 175 -10.83 8.32 -2.67
CA GLN A 175 -12.04 9.03 -3.05
C GLN A 175 -12.56 9.99 -1.97
N ARG A 176 -12.54 9.59 -0.69
CA ARG A 176 -12.99 10.42 0.44
C ARG A 176 -12.01 11.53 0.78
N THR A 177 -10.72 11.30 0.56
CA THR A 177 -9.62 12.21 0.90
C THR A 177 -8.81 12.50 -0.37
N PRO A 178 -9.40 13.19 -1.36
CA PRO A 178 -8.71 13.49 -2.61
C PRO A 178 -7.47 14.36 -2.37
N PRO A 179 -6.42 14.24 -3.19
CA PRO A 179 -5.22 15.09 -3.09
C PRO A 179 -5.54 16.58 -3.20
N ALA A 180 -4.73 17.43 -2.56
CA ALA A 180 -4.93 18.89 -2.56
C ALA A 180 -5.05 19.49 -3.98
N ALA A 181 -4.25 19.00 -4.93
CA ALA A 181 -4.31 19.41 -6.33
C ALA A 181 -5.68 19.12 -6.99
N VAL A 182 -6.35 18.01 -6.61
CA VAL A 182 -7.68 17.65 -7.10
C VAL A 182 -8.75 18.57 -6.50
N THR A 183 -8.66 18.87 -5.20
CA THR A 183 -9.61 19.82 -4.56
C THR A 183 -9.45 21.23 -5.11
N GLU A 184 -8.21 21.67 -5.35
CA GLU A 184 -7.91 22.98 -5.92
C GLU A 184 -8.37 23.06 -7.39
N ALA A 185 -8.11 22.02 -8.20
CA ALA A 185 -8.60 21.94 -9.57
C ALA A 185 -10.12 22.02 -9.63
N ARG A 186 -10.85 21.26 -8.79
CA ARG A 186 -12.32 21.35 -8.70
C ARG A 186 -12.78 22.78 -8.40
N ALA A 187 -12.21 23.42 -7.39
CA ALA A 187 -12.59 24.78 -7.00
C ALA A 187 -12.34 25.79 -8.14
N LYS A 188 -11.18 25.72 -8.81
CA LYS A 188 -10.82 26.59 -9.93
C LYS A 188 -11.78 26.42 -11.12
N LEU A 189 -12.11 25.18 -11.49
CA LEU A 189 -13.01 24.91 -12.62
C LEU A 189 -14.46 25.30 -12.28
N SER A 190 -14.96 24.98 -11.09
CA SER A 190 -16.31 25.34 -10.65
C SER A 190 -16.53 26.86 -10.60
N ALA A 191 -15.49 27.65 -10.29
CA ALA A 191 -15.57 29.11 -10.28
C ALA A 191 -15.82 29.73 -11.67
N LEU A 192 -15.54 29.00 -12.76
CA LEU A 192 -15.72 29.48 -14.14
C LEU A 192 -17.05 29.10 -14.77
N VAL A 193 -17.84 28.23 -14.12
CA VAL A 193 -19.09 27.66 -14.66
C VAL A 193 -20.07 28.75 -15.12
N GLN A 194 -20.31 29.77 -14.30
CA GLN A 194 -21.25 30.85 -14.64
C GLN A 194 -20.79 31.63 -15.87
N GLY A 195 -19.50 31.94 -15.99
CA GLY A 195 -18.96 32.67 -17.13
C GLY A 195 -18.94 31.84 -18.41
N LEU A 196 -18.63 30.55 -18.32
CA LEU A 196 -18.66 29.63 -19.46
C LEU A 196 -20.08 29.35 -19.97
N ALA A 197 -21.09 29.42 -19.10
CA ALA A 197 -22.48 29.26 -19.51
C ALA A 197 -23.00 30.40 -20.41
N LEU A 198 -22.31 31.55 -20.44
CA LEU A 198 -22.69 32.70 -21.27
C LEU A 198 -22.25 32.57 -22.74
N THR A 199 -21.39 31.59 -23.05
CA THR A 199 -20.91 31.33 -24.41
C THR A 199 -21.48 30.00 -24.91
N PRO A 200 -22.32 30.00 -25.97
CA PRO A 200 -22.98 28.81 -26.48
C PRO A 200 -22.07 27.59 -26.65
N ALA A 201 -20.90 27.78 -27.28
CA ALA A 201 -19.93 26.71 -27.52
C ALA A 201 -19.42 26.02 -26.23
N THR A 202 -19.42 26.70 -25.08
CA THR A 202 -18.90 26.19 -23.80
C THR A 202 -19.98 25.73 -22.81
N THR A 203 -21.25 25.70 -23.22
CA THR A 203 -22.39 25.36 -22.34
C THR A 203 -22.30 23.94 -21.76
N ASP A 204 -21.88 22.94 -22.56
CA ASP A 204 -21.71 21.56 -22.05
C ASP A 204 -20.54 21.44 -21.06
N VAL A 205 -19.46 22.21 -21.29
CA VAL A 205 -18.32 22.29 -20.36
C VAL A 205 -18.78 22.89 -19.04
N ALA A 206 -19.50 24.01 -19.08
CA ALA A 206 -20.06 24.63 -17.88
C ALA A 206 -20.97 23.68 -17.11
N ARG A 207 -21.84 22.94 -17.81
CA ARG A 207 -22.74 21.94 -17.20
C ARG A 207 -21.94 20.85 -16.48
N ARG A 208 -20.95 20.24 -17.13
CA ARG A 208 -20.14 19.15 -16.54
C ARG A 208 -19.24 19.63 -15.41
N TRP A 209 -18.65 20.81 -15.55
CA TRP A 209 -17.83 21.41 -14.49
C TRP A 209 -18.65 21.86 -13.27
N GLY A 210 -19.97 22.02 -13.43
CA GLY A 210 -20.93 22.28 -12.35
C GLY A 210 -21.44 21.04 -11.61
N GLU A 211 -21.07 19.82 -12.04
CA GLU A 211 -21.46 18.59 -11.34
C GLU A 211 -20.72 18.44 -9.99
N ALA A 212 -21.29 17.66 -9.06
CA ALA A 212 -20.71 17.39 -7.75
C ALA A 212 -20.42 15.88 -7.61
N PRO A 213 -19.17 15.41 -7.81
CA PRO A 213 -17.96 16.18 -8.13
C PRO A 213 -17.86 16.63 -9.61
N VAL A 214 -17.00 17.62 -9.86
CA VAL A 214 -16.69 18.16 -11.20
C VAL A 214 -16.32 17.03 -12.16
N SER A 215 -16.97 17.01 -13.32
CA SER A 215 -16.76 16.03 -14.39
C SER A 215 -16.02 16.68 -15.57
N VAL A 216 -14.94 16.05 -16.03
CA VAL A 216 -14.09 16.56 -17.12
C VAL A 216 -13.92 15.53 -18.22
N ASP A 217 -13.73 16.01 -19.45
CA ASP A 217 -13.40 15.19 -20.62
C ASP A 217 -12.39 15.98 -21.45
N LEU A 218 -11.14 15.53 -21.48
CA LEU A 218 -10.03 16.31 -22.07
C LEU A 218 -10.30 16.72 -23.51
N VAL A 219 -10.74 15.78 -24.34
CA VAL A 219 -10.92 16.01 -25.77
C VAL A 219 -12.12 16.91 -26.01
N ARG A 220 -13.23 16.65 -25.31
CA ARG A 220 -14.46 17.45 -25.47
C ARG A 220 -14.34 18.84 -24.87
N ASP A 221 -13.69 18.97 -23.71
CA ASP A 221 -13.46 20.25 -23.04
C ASP A 221 -12.57 21.16 -23.89
N GLU A 222 -11.44 20.64 -24.38
CA GLU A 222 -10.52 21.42 -25.21
C GLU A 222 -11.19 21.87 -26.51
N ALA A 223 -11.86 20.96 -27.22
CA ALA A 223 -12.56 21.30 -28.46
C ALA A 223 -13.64 22.38 -28.25
N ALA A 224 -14.42 22.28 -27.17
CA ALA A 224 -15.46 23.27 -26.84
C ALA A 224 -14.87 24.63 -26.43
N LEU A 225 -13.77 24.65 -25.69
CA LEU A 225 -13.09 25.89 -25.29
C LEU A 225 -12.43 26.59 -26.49
N LEU A 226 -11.81 25.84 -27.41
CA LEU A 226 -11.29 26.39 -28.67
C LEU A 226 -12.40 26.94 -29.57
N ALA A 227 -13.53 26.23 -29.65
CA ALA A 227 -14.72 26.72 -30.36
C ALA A 227 -15.28 28.01 -29.73
N GLY A 228 -15.33 28.09 -28.39
CA GLY A 228 -15.73 29.31 -27.68
C GLY A 228 -14.78 30.47 -27.91
N ALA A 229 -13.46 30.21 -27.97
CA ALA A 229 -12.48 31.24 -28.31
C ALA A 229 -12.66 31.73 -29.75
N ALA A 230 -12.92 30.82 -30.69
CA ALA A 230 -13.18 31.17 -32.08
C ALA A 230 -14.46 32.00 -32.25
N GLU A 231 -15.54 31.66 -31.52
CA GLU A 231 -16.79 32.42 -31.49
C GLU A 231 -16.56 33.86 -31.01
N LEU A 232 -15.79 34.03 -29.94
CA LEU A 232 -15.56 35.34 -29.31
C LEU A 232 -14.56 36.22 -30.05
N THR A 233 -13.61 35.62 -30.78
CA THR A 233 -12.57 36.35 -31.51
C THR A 233 -12.87 36.52 -33.00
N GLY A 234 -13.85 35.78 -33.52
CA GLY A 234 -14.21 35.79 -34.94
C GLY A 234 -13.22 35.06 -35.86
N GLN A 235 -12.25 34.32 -35.31
CA GLN A 235 -11.23 33.60 -36.06
C GLN A 235 -11.00 32.19 -35.49
N PRO A 236 -10.75 31.17 -36.34
CA PRO A 236 -10.46 29.83 -35.86
C PRO A 236 -9.13 29.82 -35.10
N CYS A 237 -9.08 29.07 -34.01
CA CYS A 237 -7.88 28.88 -33.19
C CYS A 237 -7.49 27.39 -33.22
N ALA A 238 -6.28 27.06 -33.67
CA ALA A 238 -5.88 25.65 -33.83
C ALA A 238 -5.47 24.99 -32.51
N ASN A 239 -4.99 25.79 -31.55
CA ASN A 239 -4.51 25.30 -30.26
C ASN A 239 -4.74 26.33 -29.14
N ARG A 240 -4.51 25.87 -27.90
CA ARG A 240 -4.69 26.65 -26.67
C ARG A 240 -3.88 27.95 -26.64
N ALA A 241 -2.64 27.95 -27.15
CA ALA A 241 -1.77 29.13 -27.13
C ALA A 241 -2.29 30.22 -28.08
N GLU A 242 -2.65 29.84 -29.30
CA GLU A 242 -3.28 30.74 -30.28
C GLU A 242 -4.59 31.31 -29.75
N ALA A 243 -5.44 30.47 -29.15
CA ALA A 243 -6.71 30.89 -28.57
C ALA A 243 -6.53 31.92 -27.46
N ILE A 244 -5.59 31.71 -26.52
CA ILE A 244 -5.29 32.67 -25.45
C ILE A 244 -4.77 33.99 -26.01
N GLN A 245 -3.88 33.95 -27.02
CA GLN A 245 -3.36 35.17 -27.65
C GLN A 245 -4.47 35.95 -28.39
N ALA A 246 -5.32 35.26 -29.14
CA ALA A 246 -6.45 35.84 -29.84
C ALA A 246 -7.45 36.48 -28.86
N LEU A 247 -7.77 35.79 -27.76
CA LEU A 247 -8.65 36.30 -26.71
C LEU A 247 -8.07 37.52 -26.01
N ARG A 248 -6.75 37.57 -25.75
CA ARG A 248 -6.09 38.76 -25.20
C ARG A 248 -6.21 39.97 -26.14
N ALA A 249 -5.99 39.76 -27.44
CA ALA A 249 -6.14 40.83 -28.44
C ALA A 249 -7.60 41.31 -28.56
N ALA A 250 -8.56 40.37 -28.53
CA ALA A 250 -9.99 40.69 -28.53
C ALA A 250 -10.38 41.46 -27.26
N ARG A 251 -9.92 41.02 -26.07
CA ARG A 251 -10.15 41.70 -24.80
C ARG A 251 -9.63 43.14 -24.83
N ALA A 252 -8.42 43.36 -25.34
CA ALA A 252 -7.83 44.71 -25.44
C ALA A 252 -8.61 45.62 -26.40
N THR A 253 -9.16 45.07 -27.49
CA THR A 253 -9.99 45.82 -28.43
C THR A 253 -11.34 46.19 -27.81
N VAL A 254 -12.03 45.22 -27.20
CA VAL A 254 -13.33 45.45 -26.55
C VAL A 254 -13.19 46.37 -25.33
N GLY A 255 -12.14 46.18 -24.52
CA GLY A 255 -11.86 47.01 -23.35
C GLY A 255 -11.62 48.48 -23.72
N ARG A 256 -10.85 48.75 -24.79
CA ARG A 256 -10.66 50.12 -25.29
C ARG A 256 -11.95 50.76 -25.80
N ALA A 257 -12.88 49.98 -26.32
CA ALA A 257 -14.20 50.48 -26.72
C ALA A 257 -15.08 50.85 -25.50
N VAL A 258 -14.84 50.24 -24.33
CA VAL A 258 -15.47 50.66 -23.07
C VAL A 258 -14.78 51.92 -22.54
N PHE A 259 -13.46 51.86 -22.38
CA PHE A 259 -12.63 53.01 -22.00
C PHE A 259 -11.16 52.75 -22.34
N ASP A 260 -10.52 53.68 -23.07
CA ASP A 260 -9.10 53.59 -23.36
C ASP A 260 -8.27 54.12 -22.19
N THR A 261 -7.67 53.21 -21.42
CA THR A 261 -6.80 53.55 -20.29
C THR A 261 -5.38 53.95 -20.72
N ALA A 262 -4.97 53.71 -21.97
CA ALA A 262 -3.60 53.96 -22.41
C ALA A 262 -3.07 55.40 -22.17
N PRO A 263 -3.88 56.47 -22.27
CA PRO A 263 -3.41 57.84 -22.01
C PRO A 263 -3.10 58.14 -20.53
N VAL A 264 -3.60 57.32 -19.62
CA VAL A 264 -3.61 57.56 -18.16
C VAL A 264 -3.01 56.43 -17.34
N ALA A 265 -2.90 55.23 -17.90
CA ALA A 265 -2.35 54.08 -17.21
C ALA A 265 -0.85 54.24 -16.96
N LEU A 266 -0.44 53.96 -15.73
CA LEU A 266 0.98 53.85 -15.38
C LEU A 266 1.57 52.60 -16.03
N ALA A 267 2.76 52.72 -16.63
CA ALA A 267 3.48 51.57 -17.17
C ALA A 267 3.89 50.60 -16.04
N GLU A 268 4.10 49.30 -16.35
CA GLU A 268 4.53 48.32 -15.34
C GLU A 268 5.85 48.72 -14.66
N ASN A 269 6.77 49.35 -15.40
CA ASN A 269 8.05 49.86 -14.90
C ASN A 269 8.03 51.36 -14.53
N HIS A 270 6.84 51.92 -14.24
CA HIS A 270 6.67 53.35 -13.96
C HIS A 270 7.56 53.87 -12.83
N ALA A 271 7.75 53.11 -11.76
CA ALA A 271 8.60 53.51 -10.64
C ALA A 271 10.07 53.73 -11.05
N ASP A 272 10.58 52.94 -11.98
CA ASP A 272 11.94 53.07 -12.51
C ASP A 272 12.04 54.25 -13.49
N LEU A 273 11.04 54.41 -14.36
CA LEU A 273 10.94 55.54 -15.30
C LEU A 273 10.87 56.88 -14.55
N LYS A 274 10.08 56.96 -13.47
CA LYS A 274 9.99 58.13 -12.60
C LYS A 274 11.33 58.49 -11.97
N ARG A 275 12.03 57.49 -11.43
CA ARG A 275 13.35 57.69 -10.81
C ARG A 275 14.35 58.23 -11.83
N ASP A 276 14.44 57.62 -13.01
CA ASP A 276 15.32 58.07 -14.09
C ASP A 276 14.99 59.51 -14.53
N ALA A 277 13.70 59.86 -14.66
CA ALA A 277 13.29 61.22 -15.02
C ALA A 277 13.71 62.26 -13.96
N VAL A 278 13.49 61.97 -12.66
CA VAL A 278 13.88 62.86 -11.56
C VAL A 278 15.40 63.02 -11.48
N ASP A 279 16.15 61.92 -11.58
CA ASP A 279 17.61 61.91 -11.50
C ASP A 279 18.23 62.72 -12.66
N ARG A 280 17.73 62.54 -13.89
CA ARG A 280 18.24 63.29 -15.05
C ARG A 280 17.88 64.76 -15.02
N LEU A 281 16.71 65.14 -14.48
CA LEU A 281 16.37 66.55 -14.25
C LEU A 281 17.30 67.18 -13.20
N SER A 282 17.64 66.46 -12.13
CA SER A 282 18.61 66.92 -11.13
C SER A 282 20.03 67.04 -11.69
N ALA A 283 20.46 66.08 -12.52
CA ALA A 283 21.74 66.14 -13.22
C ALA A 283 21.82 67.35 -14.17
N LEU A 284 20.73 67.64 -14.90
CA LEU A 284 20.65 68.82 -15.76
C LEU A 284 20.74 70.14 -14.98
N GLN A 285 20.08 70.22 -13.81
CA GLN A 285 20.18 71.38 -12.92
C GLN A 285 21.62 71.60 -12.43
N SER A 286 22.29 70.51 -12.04
CA SER A 286 23.68 70.53 -11.61
C SER A 286 24.62 70.97 -12.75
N ALA A 287 24.41 70.43 -13.97
CA ALA A 287 25.16 70.87 -15.14
C ALA A 287 24.91 72.37 -15.45
N SER A 288 23.65 72.84 -15.37
CA SER A 288 23.33 74.26 -15.53
C SER A 288 24.09 75.13 -14.52
N ALA A 289 24.21 74.68 -13.26
CA ALA A 289 24.97 75.39 -12.23
C ALA A 289 26.45 75.56 -12.59
N THR A 290 27.10 74.51 -13.08
CA THR A 290 28.52 74.59 -13.48
C THR A 290 28.75 75.55 -14.64
N VAL A 291 27.77 75.68 -15.55
CA VAL A 291 27.83 76.67 -16.63
C VAL A 291 27.64 78.08 -16.07
N ASP A 292 26.74 78.27 -15.11
CA ASP A 292 26.52 79.58 -14.46
C ASP A 292 27.80 80.08 -13.76
N ASP A 293 28.49 79.19 -13.04
CA ASP A 293 29.76 79.49 -12.39
C ASP A 293 30.87 79.82 -13.40
N ALA A 294 30.94 79.07 -14.50
CA ALA A 294 31.90 79.32 -15.58
C ALA A 294 31.63 80.67 -16.29
N VAL A 295 30.37 81.03 -16.53
CA VAL A 295 30.01 82.35 -17.08
C VAL A 295 30.34 83.47 -16.09
N ALA A 296 30.15 83.25 -14.79
CA ALA A 296 30.52 84.23 -13.76
C ALA A 296 32.05 84.44 -13.71
N ALA A 297 32.82 83.36 -13.85
CA ALA A 297 34.28 83.41 -13.97
C ALA A 297 34.72 84.18 -15.23
N VAL A 298 34.11 83.91 -16.39
CA VAL A 298 34.37 84.67 -17.63
C VAL A 298 34.02 86.15 -17.45
N SER A 299 32.88 86.47 -16.84
CA SER A 299 32.47 87.86 -16.57
C SER A 299 33.47 88.59 -15.65
N ALA A 300 33.94 87.92 -14.59
CA ALA A 300 34.93 88.48 -13.67
C ALA A 300 36.29 88.70 -14.35
N ALA A 301 36.75 87.74 -15.14
CA ALA A 301 38.00 87.85 -15.89
C ALA A 301 37.92 88.92 -17.01
N THR A 302 36.74 89.12 -17.62
CA THR A 302 36.55 90.14 -18.66
C THR A 302 36.58 91.57 -18.10
N ALA A 303 36.22 91.76 -16.83
CA ALA A 303 36.34 93.05 -16.15
C ALA A 303 37.79 93.52 -15.98
N ALA A 304 38.78 92.66 -16.24
CA ALA A 304 40.21 92.89 -15.99
C ALA A 304 41.09 93.28 -17.21
N SER A 305 40.52 93.51 -18.43
CA SER A 305 41.14 94.11 -19.65
C SER A 305 41.43 93.19 -20.86
N TYR A 306 41.23 93.80 -22.04
CA TYR A 306 41.53 93.41 -23.45
C TYR A 306 40.77 92.22 -24.09
N SER A 307 40.45 92.35 -25.38
CA SER A 307 39.74 91.31 -26.14
C SER A 307 40.64 90.11 -26.42
N ALA A 308 40.09 88.89 -26.31
CA ALA A 308 40.83 87.63 -26.53
C ALA A 308 41.53 87.57 -27.91
N ALA A 309 40.98 88.24 -28.92
CA ALA A 309 41.61 88.37 -30.24
C ALA A 309 42.89 89.22 -30.21
N LEU A 310 42.93 90.30 -29.42
CA LEU A 310 44.11 91.14 -29.25
C LEU A 310 45.23 90.40 -28.50
N LEU A 311 44.86 89.62 -27.47
CA LEU A 311 45.78 88.84 -26.66
C LEU A 311 46.44 87.71 -27.46
N ARG A 312 45.65 86.99 -28.26
CA ARG A 312 46.15 85.96 -29.17
C ARG A 312 47.08 86.56 -30.22
N PHE A 313 46.71 87.70 -30.79
CA PHE A 313 47.56 88.46 -31.73
C PHE A 313 48.91 88.85 -31.11
N TRP A 314 48.93 89.34 -29.86
CA TRP A 314 50.17 89.68 -29.16
C TRP A 314 51.01 88.44 -28.83
N SER A 315 50.38 87.33 -28.42
CA SER A 315 51.07 86.06 -28.11
C SER A 315 51.74 85.47 -29.36
N GLU A 316 51.00 85.34 -30.46
CA GLU A 316 51.52 84.83 -31.74
C GLU A 316 52.58 85.79 -32.31
N GLY A 317 52.37 87.11 -32.23
CA GLY A 317 53.35 88.12 -32.66
C GLY A 317 54.67 88.06 -31.89
N LEU A 318 54.63 87.84 -30.56
CA LEU A 318 55.83 87.65 -29.75
C LEU A 318 56.57 86.33 -30.09
N ALA A 319 55.82 85.27 -30.38
CA ALA A 319 56.41 83.98 -30.78
C ALA A 319 57.17 84.09 -32.11
N ILE A 320 56.65 84.86 -33.08
CA ILE A 320 57.30 85.10 -34.37
C ILE A 320 58.53 86.00 -34.22
N ALA A 321 58.46 87.07 -33.41
CA ALA A 321 59.55 88.01 -33.24
C ALA A 321 60.79 87.40 -32.56
N GLY A 322 60.60 86.43 -31.65
CA GLY A 322 61.70 85.83 -30.88
C GLY A 322 62.52 86.89 -30.12
N ASP A 323 63.85 86.89 -30.32
CA ASP A 323 64.77 87.84 -29.68
C ASP A 323 64.99 89.15 -30.48
N ARG A 324 64.41 89.30 -31.68
CA ARG A 324 64.62 90.49 -32.52
C ARG A 324 63.92 91.74 -31.94
N ALA A 325 64.58 92.89 -31.97
CA ALA A 325 63.98 94.16 -31.52
C ALA A 325 62.98 94.76 -32.53
N ASP A 326 63.10 94.36 -33.80
CA ASP A 326 62.24 94.82 -34.88
C ASP A 326 60.91 94.07 -34.86
N CYS A 327 59.81 94.80 -34.96
CA CYS A 327 58.49 94.22 -34.99
C CYS A 327 58.25 93.52 -36.34
N PRO A 328 57.92 92.21 -36.38
CA PRO A 328 57.75 91.48 -37.64
C PRO A 328 56.53 91.93 -38.46
N MET A 329 55.71 92.86 -37.94
CA MET A 329 54.52 93.37 -38.64
C MET A 329 54.73 94.76 -39.24
N CYS A 330 55.47 95.64 -38.57
CA CYS A 330 55.72 97.00 -39.06
C CYS A 330 57.20 97.27 -39.37
N GLU A 331 58.08 96.28 -39.17
CA GLU A 331 59.52 96.29 -39.47
C GLU A 331 60.37 97.37 -38.76
N GLU A 332 59.76 98.13 -37.86
CA GLU A 332 60.42 99.15 -37.02
C GLU A 332 60.90 98.56 -35.66
N PRO A 333 61.98 99.09 -35.05
CA PRO A 333 62.57 98.62 -33.78
C PRO A 333 61.72 99.00 -32.55
N THR A 334 60.47 98.56 -32.53
CA THR A 334 59.45 98.92 -31.55
C THR A 334 59.22 97.84 -30.47
N LEU A 335 59.74 96.63 -30.67
CA LEU A 335 59.68 95.51 -29.72
C LEU A 335 60.99 95.38 -28.91
N GLY A 336 61.43 96.47 -28.28
CA GLY A 336 62.55 96.40 -27.31
C GLY A 336 62.22 95.50 -26.11
N ASP A 337 63.25 95.07 -25.36
CA ASP A 337 63.10 94.11 -24.26
C ASP A 337 62.07 94.53 -23.20
N ALA A 338 62.01 95.82 -22.86
CA ALA A 338 61.03 96.37 -21.93
C ALA A 338 59.58 96.27 -22.47
N HIS A 339 59.38 96.47 -23.77
CA HIS A 339 58.05 96.37 -24.41
C HIS A 339 57.61 94.91 -24.55
N LYS A 340 58.54 94.01 -24.87
CA LYS A 340 58.30 92.56 -24.84
C LYS A 340 57.96 92.08 -23.44
N ALA A 341 58.65 92.57 -22.40
CA ALA A 341 58.34 92.27 -21.01
C ALA A 341 56.94 92.77 -20.63
N ALA A 342 56.59 94.01 -20.98
CA ALA A 342 55.25 94.57 -20.72
C ALA A 342 54.13 93.82 -21.48
N LEU A 343 54.37 93.37 -22.71
CA LEU A 343 53.41 92.54 -23.45
C LEU A 343 53.29 91.14 -22.84
N ARG A 344 54.39 90.52 -22.42
CA ARG A 344 54.38 89.24 -21.69
C ARG A 344 53.65 89.36 -20.35
N GLU A 345 53.84 90.46 -19.63
CA GLU A 345 53.14 90.77 -18.38
C GLU A 345 51.63 90.97 -18.62
N ARG A 346 51.24 91.66 -19.71
CA ARG A 346 49.82 91.80 -20.12
C ARG A 346 49.18 90.49 -20.55
N ILE A 347 49.92 89.60 -21.22
CA ILE A 347 49.45 88.25 -21.58
C ILE A 347 49.32 87.38 -20.33
N ALA A 348 50.30 87.43 -19.43
CA ALA A 348 50.24 86.73 -18.14
C ALA A 348 49.06 87.23 -17.28
N ALA A 349 48.76 88.53 -17.32
CA ALA A 349 47.60 89.12 -16.65
C ALA A 349 46.22 88.72 -17.23
N SER A 350 46.18 87.96 -18.34
CA SER A 350 44.94 87.58 -19.04
C SER A 350 44.80 86.07 -19.32
N GLU A 351 45.71 85.24 -18.78
CA GLU A 351 45.64 83.78 -18.75
C GLU A 351 44.36 83.27 -18.06
N GLU A 352 43.86 84.01 -17.06
CA GLU A 352 42.60 83.73 -16.36
C GLU A 352 41.38 83.77 -17.30
N LEU A 353 41.33 84.69 -18.28
CA LEU A 353 40.19 84.81 -19.21
C LEU A 353 40.16 83.65 -20.22
N VAL A 354 41.32 83.26 -20.76
CA VAL A 354 41.43 82.11 -21.69
C VAL A 354 41.03 80.82 -20.97
N THR A 355 41.55 80.61 -19.76
CA THR A 355 41.23 79.45 -18.92
C THR A 355 39.73 79.39 -18.59
N ALA A 356 39.13 80.52 -18.19
CA ALA A 356 37.69 80.58 -17.91
C ALA A 356 36.82 80.28 -19.15
N THR A 357 37.24 80.72 -20.35
CA THR A 357 36.53 80.48 -21.62
C THR A 357 36.61 79.01 -22.05
N ASP A 358 37.78 78.37 -21.86
CA ASP A 358 37.96 76.93 -22.11
C ASP A 358 37.13 76.07 -21.15
N ILE A 359 37.09 76.46 -19.86
CA ILE A 359 36.20 75.83 -18.86
C ILE A 359 34.75 75.98 -19.29
N LEU A 360 34.31 77.19 -19.67
CA LEU A 360 32.95 77.45 -20.14
C LEU A 360 32.57 76.56 -21.34
N THR A 361 33.50 76.34 -22.27
CA THR A 361 33.29 75.48 -23.42
C THR A 361 33.05 74.02 -23.01
N LYS A 362 33.89 73.50 -22.10
CA LYS A 362 33.77 72.12 -21.59
C LYS A 362 32.46 71.91 -20.84
N VAL A 363 32.12 72.79 -19.88
CA VAL A 363 30.88 72.65 -19.10
C VAL A 363 29.63 72.87 -19.94
N SER A 364 29.68 73.73 -20.97
CA SER A 364 28.59 73.90 -21.93
C SER A 364 28.34 72.62 -22.74
N GLN A 365 29.39 71.88 -23.10
CA GLN A 365 29.27 70.59 -23.77
C GLN A 365 28.65 69.53 -22.83
N SER A 366 29.13 69.42 -21.60
CA SER A 366 28.55 68.51 -20.60
C SER A 366 27.07 68.81 -20.31
N TRP A 367 26.68 70.09 -20.29
CA TRP A 367 25.28 70.48 -20.18
C TRP A 367 24.45 70.04 -21.42
N GLN A 368 24.99 70.17 -22.63
CA GLN A 368 24.32 69.67 -23.85
C GLN A 368 24.12 68.15 -23.81
N GLU A 369 25.11 67.41 -23.32
CA GLU A 369 25.05 65.95 -23.15
C GLU A 369 24.02 65.53 -22.08
N ALA A 370 23.79 66.35 -21.05
CA ALA A 370 22.78 66.10 -20.02
C ALA A 370 21.35 66.47 -20.46
N PHE A 371 21.18 67.44 -21.36
CA PHE A 371 19.88 67.99 -21.73
C PHE A 371 18.95 66.98 -22.44
N ASN A 372 19.43 66.35 -23.52
CA ASN A 372 18.59 65.44 -24.32
C ASN A 372 18.12 64.21 -23.53
N PRO A 373 18.97 63.55 -22.71
CA PRO A 373 18.52 62.46 -21.86
C PRO A 373 17.44 62.88 -20.86
N ALA A 374 17.52 64.08 -20.27
CA ALA A 374 16.51 64.57 -19.33
C ALA A 374 15.14 64.74 -20.00
N VAL A 375 15.10 65.33 -21.20
CA VAL A 375 13.86 65.45 -22.00
C VAL A 375 13.31 64.07 -22.38
N SER A 376 14.18 63.16 -22.78
CA SER A 376 13.80 61.80 -23.17
C SER A 376 13.19 61.02 -22.01
N ALA A 377 13.75 61.11 -20.80
CA ALA A 377 13.24 60.40 -19.63
C ALA A 377 11.88 60.93 -19.17
N VAL A 378 11.65 62.25 -19.22
CA VAL A 378 10.32 62.83 -18.95
C VAL A 378 9.29 62.34 -19.99
N THR A 379 9.68 62.24 -21.25
CA THR A 379 8.79 61.73 -22.33
C THR A 379 8.48 60.24 -22.17
N ALA A 380 9.44 59.46 -21.70
CA ALA A 380 9.33 58.01 -21.51
C ALA A 380 8.28 57.61 -20.47
N LEU A 381 7.84 58.53 -19.60
CA LEU A 381 6.72 58.30 -18.68
C LEU A 381 5.41 57.99 -19.39
N GLY A 382 5.25 58.39 -20.66
CA GLY A 382 4.11 57.98 -21.50
C GLY A 382 2.75 58.59 -21.14
N LEU A 383 2.67 59.40 -20.07
CA LEU A 383 1.44 60.04 -19.60
C LEU A 383 1.06 61.23 -20.49
N ARG A 384 0.02 61.04 -21.30
CA ARG A 384 -0.54 62.06 -22.21
C ARG A 384 -1.70 62.82 -21.59
N GLY A 385 -2.35 62.23 -20.59
CA GLY A 385 -3.56 62.77 -19.98
C GLY A 385 -4.82 62.52 -20.83
N LEU A 386 -5.96 62.88 -20.26
CA LEU A 386 -7.28 62.78 -20.88
C LEU A 386 -7.58 64.04 -21.69
N ASP A 387 -8.06 63.85 -22.91
CA ASP A 387 -8.76 64.89 -23.66
C ASP A 387 -10.21 65.03 -23.17
N GLU A 388 -10.97 65.95 -23.76
CA GLU A 388 -12.36 66.22 -23.35
C GLU A 388 -13.27 64.99 -23.49
N ILE A 389 -13.03 64.17 -24.53
CA ILE A 389 -13.78 62.94 -24.79
C ILE A 389 -13.43 61.88 -23.73
N GLY A 390 -12.14 61.65 -23.47
CA GLY A 390 -11.67 60.72 -22.45
C GLY A 390 -12.12 61.13 -21.04
N ARG A 391 -12.12 62.42 -20.72
CA ARG A 391 -12.64 62.94 -19.44
C ARG A 391 -14.13 62.65 -19.30
N SER A 392 -14.93 62.98 -20.32
CA SER A 392 -16.37 62.71 -20.31
C SER A 392 -16.67 61.21 -20.21
N GLY A 393 -15.91 60.39 -20.93
CA GLY A 393 -15.98 58.93 -20.85
C GLY A 393 -15.70 58.41 -19.43
N LEU A 394 -14.64 58.89 -18.79
CA LEU A 394 -14.28 58.47 -17.42
C LEU A 394 -15.37 58.83 -16.40
N VAL A 395 -15.90 60.05 -16.49
CA VAL A 395 -17.02 60.49 -15.64
C VAL A 395 -18.27 59.65 -15.88
N THR A 396 -18.55 59.29 -17.13
CA THR A 396 -19.71 58.47 -17.50
C THR A 396 -19.61 57.07 -16.90
N ILE A 397 -18.44 56.43 -16.98
CA ILE A 397 -18.29 55.04 -16.51
C ILE A 397 -18.18 54.93 -14.99
N LEU A 398 -17.59 55.92 -14.32
CA LEU A 398 -17.42 55.89 -12.86
C LEU A 398 -18.57 56.57 -12.09
N GLY A 399 -19.35 57.44 -12.73
CA GLY A 399 -20.46 58.13 -12.09
C GLY A 399 -20.01 58.93 -10.85
N ALA A 400 -20.69 58.73 -9.72
CA ALA A 400 -20.40 59.40 -8.45
C ALA A 400 -19.36 58.63 -7.59
N HIS A 401 -18.22 58.24 -8.18
CA HIS A 401 -17.15 57.56 -7.45
C HIS A 401 -16.44 58.53 -6.50
N GLU A 402 -16.19 58.11 -5.25
CA GLU A 402 -15.75 58.99 -4.15
C GLU A 402 -14.43 59.73 -4.42
N HIS A 403 -13.52 59.12 -5.19
CA HIS A 403 -12.21 59.69 -5.54
C HIS A 403 -12.10 60.26 -6.96
N LEU A 404 -13.19 60.32 -7.72
CA LEU A 404 -13.14 60.76 -9.13
C LEU A 404 -12.74 62.23 -9.24
N ASP A 405 -13.38 63.10 -8.46
CA ASP A 405 -13.10 64.54 -8.50
C ASP A 405 -11.66 64.85 -8.04
N ASP A 406 -11.18 64.15 -7.01
CA ASP A 406 -9.80 64.25 -6.52
C ASP A 406 -8.79 63.83 -7.60
N TYR A 407 -9.05 62.71 -8.29
CA TYR A 407 -8.21 62.27 -9.41
C TYR A 407 -8.22 63.29 -10.56
N LEU A 408 -9.39 63.81 -10.96
CA LEU A 408 -9.49 64.79 -12.03
C LEU A 408 -8.74 66.09 -11.69
N ALA A 409 -8.79 66.53 -10.43
CA ALA A 409 -8.01 67.67 -9.96
C ALA A 409 -6.49 67.40 -9.99
N ALA A 410 -6.06 66.21 -9.56
CA ALA A 410 -4.65 65.79 -9.63
C ALA A 410 -4.17 65.67 -11.08
N HIS A 411 -4.98 65.11 -11.98
CA HIS A 411 -4.76 65.05 -13.42
C HIS A 411 -4.57 66.44 -14.03
N ASP A 412 -5.48 67.37 -13.76
CA ASP A 412 -5.42 68.73 -14.31
C ASP A 412 -4.18 69.49 -13.81
N THR A 413 -3.84 69.30 -12.53
CA THR A 413 -2.63 69.83 -11.93
C THR A 413 -1.38 69.25 -12.60
N PHE A 414 -1.33 67.94 -12.80
CA PHE A 414 -0.22 67.26 -13.48
C PHE A 414 -0.04 67.77 -14.91
N ALA A 415 -1.11 67.85 -15.70
CA ALA A 415 -1.07 68.37 -17.07
C ALA A 415 -0.61 69.83 -17.14
N LEU A 416 -0.93 70.67 -16.14
CA LEU A 416 -0.38 72.02 -16.01
C LEU A 416 1.12 71.99 -15.73
N ARG A 417 1.57 71.23 -14.72
CA ARG A 417 3.00 71.17 -14.33
C ARG A 417 3.88 70.55 -15.41
N GLN A 418 3.36 69.58 -16.17
CA GLN A 418 4.05 69.00 -17.32
C GLN A 418 4.31 70.06 -18.41
N ARG A 419 3.34 70.95 -18.69
CA ARG A 419 3.52 72.07 -19.64
C ARG A 419 4.54 73.09 -19.14
N GLU A 420 4.45 73.49 -17.87
CA GLU A 420 5.41 74.43 -17.26
C GLU A 420 6.84 73.89 -17.25
N LEU A 421 7.03 72.59 -17.00
CA LEU A 421 8.33 71.93 -17.10
C LEU A 421 8.84 71.95 -18.55
N GLY A 422 7.99 71.65 -19.52
CA GLY A 422 8.32 71.75 -20.95
C GLY A 422 8.79 73.16 -21.34
N ASP A 423 8.12 74.21 -20.85
CA ASP A 423 8.49 75.60 -21.10
C ASP A 423 9.78 76.01 -20.39
N ALA A 424 10.03 75.50 -19.17
CA ALA A 424 11.28 75.72 -18.47
C ALA A 424 12.47 75.03 -19.17
N LEU A 425 12.28 73.81 -19.65
CA LEU A 425 13.27 73.07 -20.45
C LEU A 425 13.57 73.79 -21.77
N ARG A 426 12.55 74.31 -22.46
CA ARG A 426 12.71 75.09 -23.70
C ARG A 426 13.54 76.35 -23.46
N ARG A 427 13.20 77.13 -22.43
CA ARG A 427 13.96 78.34 -22.05
C ARG A 427 15.40 78.02 -21.69
N ASN A 428 15.65 76.94 -20.95
CA ASN A 428 17.01 76.47 -20.66
C ASN A 428 17.77 76.08 -21.94
N LYS A 429 17.08 75.43 -22.89
CA LYS A 429 17.68 75.05 -24.18
C LYS A 429 18.16 76.29 -24.95
N GLU A 430 17.25 77.24 -25.16
CA GLU A 430 17.50 78.48 -25.89
C GLU A 430 18.67 79.26 -25.27
N LEU A 431 18.61 79.46 -23.95
CA LEU A 431 19.65 80.21 -23.24
C LEU A 431 20.99 79.47 -23.22
N GLY A 432 20.99 78.15 -22.99
CA GLY A 432 22.20 77.34 -23.00
C GLY A 432 22.89 77.32 -24.36
N THR A 433 22.13 77.30 -25.46
CA THR A 433 22.70 77.41 -26.81
C THR A 433 23.29 78.80 -27.10
N ALA A 434 22.65 79.87 -26.61
CA ALA A 434 23.12 81.24 -26.78
C ALA A 434 24.26 81.63 -25.81
N THR A 435 24.53 80.83 -24.77
CA THR A 435 25.44 81.20 -23.68
C THR A 435 26.88 81.42 -24.15
N ARG A 436 27.40 80.53 -25.00
CA ARG A 436 28.78 80.67 -25.53
C ARG A 436 28.93 81.91 -26.41
N GLU A 437 27.95 82.17 -27.28
CA GLU A 437 27.94 83.32 -28.17
C GLU A 437 27.87 84.64 -27.38
N ARG A 438 26.96 84.71 -26.40
CA ARG A 438 26.81 85.89 -25.53
C ARG A 438 28.03 86.13 -24.65
N ALA A 439 28.65 85.07 -24.11
CA ALA A 439 29.85 85.19 -23.28
C ALA A 439 31.11 85.57 -24.09
N GLY A 440 31.11 85.34 -25.41
CA GLY A 440 32.23 85.67 -26.29
C GLY A 440 32.36 87.16 -26.67
N THR A 441 31.41 88.01 -26.28
CA THR A 441 31.43 89.45 -26.61
C THR A 441 31.21 90.31 -25.37
N ALA A 442 31.94 91.44 -25.28
CA ALA A 442 31.79 92.39 -24.17
C ALA A 442 30.35 92.96 -24.05
N ALA A 443 29.62 93.04 -25.17
CA ALA A 443 28.23 93.51 -25.19
C ALA A 443 27.21 92.45 -24.73
N GLY A 444 27.54 91.16 -24.83
CA GLY A 444 26.63 90.05 -24.49
C GLY A 444 26.73 89.54 -23.05
N LEU A 445 27.78 89.93 -22.32
CA LEU A 445 28.06 89.54 -20.93
C LEU A 445 27.15 90.19 -19.86
N PRO A 446 26.80 91.49 -19.95
CA PRO A 446 25.93 92.12 -18.95
C PRO A 446 24.60 91.36 -18.81
N GLY A 447 24.26 90.96 -17.58
CA GLY A 447 23.01 90.27 -17.26
C GLY A 447 22.96 88.77 -17.63
N LEU A 448 23.94 88.21 -18.36
CA LEU A 448 23.91 86.81 -18.79
C LEU A 448 23.91 85.81 -17.61
N VAL A 449 24.68 86.09 -16.56
CA VAL A 449 24.71 85.26 -15.34
C VAL A 449 23.33 85.24 -14.67
N GLU A 450 22.67 86.39 -14.60
CA GLU A 450 21.35 86.52 -13.96
C GLU A 450 20.24 85.88 -14.80
N ASP A 451 20.28 86.05 -16.14
CA ASP A 451 19.38 85.34 -17.07
C ASP A 451 19.48 83.82 -16.89
N ARG A 452 20.72 83.31 -16.76
CA ARG A 452 20.97 81.88 -16.60
C ARG A 452 20.52 81.35 -15.26
N LYS A 453 20.85 82.03 -14.17
CA LYS A 453 20.36 81.69 -12.84
C LYS A 453 18.83 81.71 -12.78
N ALA A 454 18.19 82.68 -13.44
CA ALA A 454 16.73 82.76 -13.54
C ALA A 454 16.14 81.58 -14.32
N ALA A 455 16.73 81.20 -15.46
CA ALA A 455 16.31 80.03 -16.22
C ALA A 455 16.50 78.72 -15.44
N ARG A 456 17.61 78.56 -14.73
CA ARG A 456 17.87 77.40 -13.86
C ARG A 456 16.87 77.34 -12.70
N ALA A 457 16.63 78.45 -12.01
CA ALA A 457 15.66 78.52 -10.91
C ALA A 457 14.23 78.19 -11.39
N ALA A 458 13.85 78.64 -12.59
CA ALA A 458 12.58 78.26 -13.22
C ALA A 458 12.50 76.76 -13.52
N LEU A 459 13.59 76.13 -13.99
CA LEU A 459 13.66 74.68 -14.20
C LEU A 459 13.60 73.90 -12.88
N GLU A 460 14.31 74.33 -11.84
CA GLU A 460 14.27 73.72 -10.51
C GLU A 460 12.88 73.80 -9.89
N SER A 461 12.22 74.94 -10.04
CA SER A 461 10.85 75.12 -9.55
C SER A 461 9.87 74.25 -10.34
N ALA A 462 9.95 74.23 -11.67
CA ALA A 462 9.07 73.44 -12.51
C ALA A 462 9.28 71.92 -12.34
N ALA A 463 10.52 71.46 -12.20
CA ALA A 463 10.84 70.05 -11.98
C ALA A 463 10.33 69.54 -10.63
N ARG A 464 10.46 70.34 -9.56
CA ARG A 464 9.89 70.01 -8.24
C ARG A 464 8.37 69.96 -8.28
N ALA A 465 7.73 70.95 -8.90
CA ALA A 465 6.28 70.99 -9.03
C ALA A 465 5.75 69.82 -9.88
N PHE A 466 6.46 69.45 -10.95
CA PHE A 466 6.16 68.28 -11.77
C PHE A 466 6.25 66.98 -10.96
N ALA A 467 7.34 66.76 -10.21
CA ALA A 467 7.49 65.55 -9.39
C ALA A 467 6.37 65.41 -8.35
N GLN A 468 6.03 66.51 -7.65
CA GLN A 468 4.92 66.54 -6.69
C GLN A 468 3.56 66.27 -7.34
N ALA A 469 3.32 66.85 -8.53
CA ALA A 469 2.07 66.60 -9.25
C ALA A 469 1.99 65.16 -9.78
N LEU A 470 3.12 64.56 -10.16
CA LEU A 470 3.20 63.15 -10.55
C LEU A 470 2.92 62.21 -9.37
N ASP A 471 3.43 62.52 -8.17
CA ASP A 471 3.08 61.78 -6.94
C ASP A 471 1.57 61.79 -6.69
N ALA A 472 0.95 62.97 -6.76
CA ALA A 472 -0.49 63.13 -6.58
C ALA A 472 -1.29 62.40 -7.66
N TYR A 473 -0.81 62.44 -8.92
CA TYR A 473 -1.40 61.71 -10.03
C TYR A 473 -1.38 60.19 -9.82
N GLU A 474 -0.25 59.63 -9.37
CA GLU A 474 -0.10 58.20 -9.10
C GLU A 474 -1.06 57.72 -8.01
N VAL A 475 -1.15 58.48 -6.92
CA VAL A 475 -2.09 58.18 -5.83
C VAL A 475 -3.53 58.25 -6.33
N GLY A 476 -3.90 59.34 -7.02
CA GLY A 476 -5.24 59.52 -7.56
C GLY A 476 -5.64 58.42 -8.54
N TRP A 477 -4.77 58.07 -9.49
CA TRP A 477 -5.02 56.99 -10.44
C TRP A 477 -5.15 55.64 -9.73
N GLY A 478 -4.28 55.36 -8.75
CA GLY A 478 -4.33 54.13 -7.96
C GLY A 478 -5.68 53.92 -7.24
N LEU A 479 -6.35 55.01 -6.84
CA LEU A 479 -7.65 54.97 -6.17
C LEU A 479 -8.83 54.72 -7.13
N VAL A 480 -8.69 55.02 -8.43
CA VAL A 480 -9.78 54.86 -9.43
C VAL A 480 -9.56 53.71 -10.41
N ALA A 481 -8.31 53.30 -10.65
CA ALA A 481 -7.94 52.32 -11.67
C ALA A 481 -8.64 50.97 -11.47
N GLY A 482 -8.78 50.51 -10.22
CA GLY A 482 -9.49 49.27 -9.90
C GLY A 482 -10.97 49.31 -10.28
N SER A 483 -11.63 50.44 -10.07
CA SER A 483 -13.04 50.66 -10.45
C SER A 483 -13.21 50.76 -11.96
N VAL A 484 -12.27 51.40 -12.67
CA VAL A 484 -12.25 51.42 -14.14
C VAL A 484 -12.13 50.00 -14.70
N GLU A 485 -11.17 49.21 -14.19
CA GLU A 485 -11.01 47.81 -14.62
C GLU A 485 -12.24 46.97 -14.27
N ALA A 486 -12.89 47.21 -13.13
CA ALA A 486 -14.14 46.54 -12.77
C ALA A 486 -15.28 46.84 -13.76
N VAL A 487 -15.39 48.08 -14.25
CA VAL A 487 -16.38 48.44 -15.28
C VAL A 487 -16.05 47.78 -16.62
N ILE A 488 -14.77 47.78 -17.02
CA ILE A 488 -14.31 47.09 -18.23
C ILE A 488 -14.62 45.58 -18.14
N ALA A 489 -14.27 44.94 -17.01
CA ALA A 489 -14.53 43.53 -16.75
C ALA A 489 -16.03 43.20 -16.63
N GLY A 490 -16.86 44.18 -16.21
CA GLY A 490 -18.31 44.07 -16.13
C GLY A 490 -19.01 44.09 -17.50
N ASN A 491 -18.31 44.43 -18.57
CA ASN A 491 -18.84 44.30 -19.92
C ASN A 491 -19.10 42.82 -20.26
N ASN A 492 -20.31 42.50 -20.72
CA ASN A 492 -20.72 41.12 -21.01
C ASN A 492 -19.78 40.38 -21.97
N VAL A 493 -19.22 41.08 -22.98
CA VAL A 493 -18.30 40.47 -23.95
C VAL A 493 -16.93 40.21 -23.30
N VAL A 494 -16.43 41.15 -22.49
CA VAL A 494 -15.18 40.99 -21.73
C VAL A 494 -15.30 39.85 -20.73
N ALA A 495 -16.40 39.77 -19.98
CA ALA A 495 -16.65 38.68 -19.03
C ALA A 495 -16.63 37.29 -19.70
N ARG A 496 -17.23 37.17 -20.89
CA ARG A 496 -17.20 35.94 -21.70
C ARG A 496 -15.78 35.59 -22.16
N ILE A 497 -15.03 36.57 -22.66
CA ILE A 497 -13.62 36.42 -23.08
C ILE A 497 -12.77 35.97 -21.90
N ASP A 498 -12.91 36.61 -20.74
CA ASP A 498 -12.15 36.29 -19.54
C ASP A 498 -12.48 34.88 -19.02
N ALA A 499 -13.76 34.47 -19.06
CA ALA A 499 -14.16 33.13 -18.64
C ALA A 499 -13.52 32.03 -19.52
N VAL A 500 -13.63 32.15 -20.85
CA VAL A 500 -13.04 31.18 -21.79
C VAL A 500 -11.52 31.21 -21.72
N GLY A 501 -10.90 32.39 -21.64
CA GLY A 501 -9.46 32.55 -21.52
C GLY A 501 -8.89 31.95 -20.24
N LYS A 502 -9.55 32.16 -19.09
CA LYS A 502 -9.18 31.54 -17.80
C LYS A 502 -9.36 30.02 -17.85
N ALA A 503 -10.45 29.53 -18.46
CA ALA A 503 -10.70 28.09 -18.59
C ALA A 503 -9.63 27.42 -19.46
N LEU A 504 -9.28 28.02 -20.60
CA LEU A 504 -8.15 27.60 -21.41
C LEU A 504 -6.87 27.64 -20.59
N ALA A 505 -6.59 28.69 -19.80
CA ALA A 505 -5.39 28.76 -18.97
C ALA A 505 -5.31 27.69 -17.85
N LEU A 506 -6.40 26.96 -17.56
CA LEU A 506 -6.48 25.91 -16.54
C LEU A 506 -6.45 24.48 -17.10
N GLY A 507 -5.93 24.23 -18.31
CA GLY A 507 -5.84 22.89 -18.89
C GLY A 507 -5.18 21.85 -17.97
N ASP A 508 -4.14 22.22 -17.22
CA ASP A 508 -3.44 21.35 -16.27
C ASP A 508 -4.37 20.88 -15.11
N ALA A 509 -5.35 21.72 -14.73
CA ALA A 509 -6.37 21.35 -13.76
C ALA A 509 -7.35 20.31 -14.35
N VAL A 510 -7.71 20.46 -15.62
CA VAL A 510 -8.53 19.47 -16.35
C VAL A 510 -7.80 18.13 -16.45
N GLU A 511 -6.51 18.15 -16.82
CA GLU A 511 -5.64 16.97 -16.86
C GLU A 511 -5.51 16.29 -15.49
N THR A 512 -5.35 17.08 -14.43
CA THR A 512 -5.29 16.56 -13.05
C THR A 512 -6.57 15.80 -12.68
N LEU A 513 -7.74 16.37 -13.00
CA LEU A 513 -9.03 15.70 -12.73
C LEU A 513 -9.25 14.47 -13.61
N ALA A 514 -8.86 14.53 -14.89
CA ALA A 514 -8.96 13.40 -15.79
C ALA A 514 -8.08 12.23 -15.33
N ARG A 515 -6.84 12.52 -14.90
CA ARG A 515 -5.94 11.50 -14.34
C ARG A 515 -6.48 10.91 -13.04
N TYR A 516 -7.04 11.74 -12.17
CA TYR A 516 -7.67 11.29 -10.93
C TYR A 516 -8.85 10.33 -11.20
N ALA A 517 -9.72 10.66 -12.17
CA ALA A 517 -10.81 9.79 -12.59
C ALA A 517 -10.31 8.47 -13.20
N ALA A 518 -9.26 8.53 -14.03
CA ALA A 518 -8.65 7.34 -14.63
C ALA A 518 -8.10 6.37 -13.57
N ILE A 519 -7.41 6.86 -12.54
CA ILE A 519 -6.90 6.02 -11.44
C ILE A 519 -8.04 5.30 -10.71
N LEU A 520 -9.16 6.00 -10.46
CA LEU A 520 -10.33 5.39 -9.82
C LEU A 520 -10.92 4.27 -10.67
N GLU A 521 -11.01 4.47 -12.00
CA GLU A 521 -11.54 3.46 -12.92
C GLU A 521 -10.58 2.28 -13.08
N GLU A 522 -9.28 2.52 -13.29
CA GLU A 522 -8.23 1.49 -13.33
C GLU A 522 -8.28 0.61 -12.06
N THR A 523 -8.42 1.24 -10.90
CA THR A 523 -8.54 0.52 -9.63
C THR A 523 -9.86 -0.26 -9.54
N GLN A 524 -10.97 0.24 -10.12
CA GLN A 524 -12.24 -0.51 -10.18
C GLN A 524 -12.10 -1.80 -10.98
N VAL A 525 -11.44 -1.69 -12.14
CA VAL A 525 -11.20 -2.81 -13.05
C VAL A 525 -10.33 -3.85 -12.35
N LEU A 526 -9.28 -3.41 -11.63
CA LEU A 526 -8.44 -4.31 -10.84
C LEU A 526 -9.24 -5.03 -9.74
N ILE A 527 -10.06 -4.32 -8.97
CA ILE A 527 -10.93 -4.93 -7.93
C ILE A 527 -11.83 -6.00 -8.54
N ARG A 528 -12.50 -5.70 -9.66
CA ARG A 528 -13.36 -6.66 -10.38
C ARG A 528 -12.57 -7.87 -10.88
N ALA A 529 -11.35 -7.68 -11.35
CA ALA A 529 -10.49 -8.76 -11.83
C ALA A 529 -10.03 -9.68 -10.68
N VAL A 530 -9.69 -9.12 -9.51
CA VAL A 530 -9.34 -9.89 -8.31
C VAL A 530 -10.56 -10.69 -7.84
N GLU A 531 -11.72 -10.04 -7.75
CA GLU A 531 -12.98 -10.68 -7.35
C GLU A 531 -13.35 -11.85 -8.27
N ALA A 532 -13.34 -11.64 -9.60
CA ALA A 532 -13.64 -12.69 -10.57
C ALA A 532 -12.61 -13.84 -10.50
N SER A 533 -11.36 -13.55 -10.17
CA SER A 533 -10.33 -14.59 -10.02
C SER A 533 -10.47 -15.37 -8.72
N ALA A 534 -10.82 -14.70 -7.62
CA ALA A 534 -11.14 -15.33 -6.35
C ALA A 534 -12.36 -16.25 -6.49
N GLN A 535 -13.42 -15.77 -7.15
CA GLN A 535 -14.63 -16.55 -7.38
C GLN A 535 -14.36 -17.79 -8.24
N ARG A 536 -13.65 -17.66 -9.37
CA ARG A 536 -13.30 -18.80 -10.22
C ARG A 536 -12.50 -19.86 -9.47
N LYS A 537 -11.46 -19.45 -8.74
CA LYS A 537 -10.66 -20.37 -7.90
C LYS A 537 -11.52 -21.05 -6.83
N GLN A 538 -12.43 -20.31 -6.21
CA GLN A 538 -13.34 -20.85 -5.20
C GLN A 538 -14.30 -21.88 -5.79
N GLU A 539 -14.87 -21.63 -6.97
CA GLU A 539 -15.76 -22.56 -7.66
C GLU A 539 -15.05 -23.85 -8.09
N ASP A 540 -13.87 -23.73 -8.69
CA ASP A 540 -13.06 -24.90 -9.11
C ASP A 540 -12.67 -25.76 -7.90
N LEU A 541 -12.29 -25.11 -6.80
CA LEU A 541 -11.95 -25.76 -5.55
C LEU A 541 -13.16 -26.47 -4.93
N LEU A 542 -14.31 -25.81 -4.83
CA LEU A 542 -15.53 -26.39 -4.28
C LEU A 542 -15.99 -27.61 -5.10
N LYS A 543 -15.85 -27.56 -6.43
CA LYS A 543 -16.11 -28.72 -7.31
C LYS A 543 -15.17 -29.88 -7.03
N SER A 544 -13.86 -29.64 -7.01
CA SER A 544 -12.84 -30.67 -6.73
C SER A 544 -13.06 -31.34 -5.37
N ARG A 545 -13.35 -30.54 -4.32
CA ARG A 545 -13.64 -31.07 -2.99
C ARG A 545 -14.99 -31.75 -2.91
N GLY A 546 -15.98 -31.29 -3.67
CA GLY A 546 -17.24 -32.00 -3.92
C GLY A 546 -17.02 -33.44 -4.34
N THR A 547 -16.15 -33.63 -5.34
CA THR A 547 -15.80 -34.96 -5.86
C THR A 547 -15.08 -35.82 -4.82
N GLU A 548 -14.15 -35.24 -4.05
CA GLU A 548 -13.42 -35.96 -3.00
C GLU A 548 -14.35 -36.41 -1.85
N VAL A 549 -15.23 -35.52 -1.38
CA VAL A 549 -16.23 -35.87 -0.36
C VAL A 549 -17.18 -36.95 -0.87
N ALA A 550 -17.63 -36.87 -2.13
CA ALA A 550 -18.46 -37.90 -2.74
C ALA A 550 -17.73 -39.25 -2.84
N HIS A 551 -16.43 -39.25 -3.14
CA HIS A 551 -15.60 -40.45 -3.16
C HIS A 551 -15.46 -41.08 -1.77
N LEU A 552 -15.06 -40.30 -0.77
CA LEU A 552 -14.93 -40.76 0.62
C LEU A 552 -16.26 -41.27 1.18
N TYR A 553 -17.35 -40.58 0.86
CA TYR A 553 -18.69 -41.04 1.23
C TYR A 553 -19.05 -42.38 0.58
N LYS A 554 -18.70 -42.60 -0.69
CA LYS A 554 -18.92 -43.88 -1.38
C LYS A 554 -18.12 -45.03 -0.78
N LEU A 555 -16.90 -44.77 -0.30
CA LEU A 555 -16.10 -45.77 0.42
C LEU A 555 -16.82 -46.21 1.69
N LEU A 556 -17.43 -45.28 2.42
CA LEU A 556 -18.17 -45.52 3.66
C LEU A 556 -19.55 -46.17 3.43
N ASN A 557 -20.28 -45.75 2.40
CA ASN A 557 -21.67 -46.17 2.13
C ASN A 557 -21.79 -46.90 0.78
N GLN A 558 -21.32 -48.15 0.74
CA GLN A 558 -21.27 -48.95 -0.48
C GLN A 558 -22.65 -49.48 -0.90
N GLY A 559 -22.95 -49.39 -2.19
CA GLY A 559 -24.14 -50.04 -2.78
C GLY A 559 -25.50 -49.41 -2.47
N ALA A 560 -25.54 -48.25 -1.79
CA ALA A 560 -26.80 -47.61 -1.44
C ALA A 560 -27.46 -46.89 -2.65
N LEU A 561 -28.73 -47.20 -2.92
CA LEU A 561 -29.57 -46.51 -3.92
C LEU A 561 -30.00 -45.10 -3.47
N VAL A 562 -29.88 -44.84 -2.17
CA VAL A 562 -30.10 -43.55 -1.53
C VAL A 562 -28.80 -43.12 -0.88
N GLY A 563 -28.23 -41.99 -1.30
CA GLY A 563 -26.95 -41.54 -0.77
C GLY A 563 -26.59 -40.12 -1.17
N PHE A 564 -25.56 -39.56 -0.52
CA PHE A 564 -24.99 -38.27 -0.90
C PHE A 564 -24.50 -38.31 -2.37
N ASP A 565 -24.79 -37.22 -3.08
CA ASP A 565 -24.50 -37.08 -4.51
C ASP A 565 -23.43 -36.01 -4.74
N THR A 566 -23.74 -34.75 -4.41
CA THR A 566 -22.85 -33.63 -4.70
C THR A 566 -23.00 -32.46 -3.75
N MET A 567 -21.95 -31.64 -3.69
CA MET A 567 -21.99 -30.31 -3.11
C MET A 567 -22.19 -29.30 -4.23
N GLU A 568 -23.29 -28.56 -4.19
CA GLU A 568 -23.60 -27.52 -5.19
C GLU A 568 -23.23 -26.15 -4.64
N PRO A 569 -22.17 -25.51 -5.17
CA PRO A 569 -21.86 -24.13 -4.82
C PRO A 569 -22.85 -23.17 -5.51
N ALA A 570 -23.34 -22.20 -4.75
CA ALA A 570 -24.09 -21.02 -5.22
C ALA A 570 -23.45 -19.76 -4.63
N ASN A 571 -23.82 -18.56 -5.11
CA ASN A 571 -23.16 -17.27 -4.79
C ASN A 571 -22.68 -17.13 -3.32
N ASP A 572 -23.55 -17.37 -2.34
CA ASP A 572 -23.21 -17.31 -0.89
C ASP A 572 -23.63 -18.57 -0.12
N ALA A 573 -23.77 -19.70 -0.81
CA ALA A 573 -24.30 -20.92 -0.19
C ALA A 573 -23.63 -22.17 -0.75
N LEU A 574 -23.45 -23.17 0.11
CA LEU A 574 -23.11 -24.53 -0.28
C LEU A 574 -24.26 -25.46 0.08
N LYS A 575 -24.96 -25.97 -0.95
CA LYS A 575 -26.05 -26.93 -0.77
C LYS A 575 -25.51 -28.35 -0.86
N LEU A 576 -26.02 -29.23 -0.01
CA LEU A 576 -25.67 -30.65 -0.01
C LEU A 576 -26.83 -31.44 -0.60
N HIS A 577 -26.57 -32.21 -1.64
CA HIS A 577 -27.58 -33.00 -2.34
C HIS A 577 -27.34 -34.48 -2.14
N ALA A 578 -28.46 -35.20 -2.06
CA ALA A 578 -28.51 -36.65 -2.11
C ALA A 578 -29.35 -37.07 -3.32
N THR A 579 -29.19 -38.32 -3.72
CA THR A 579 -30.00 -38.93 -4.77
C THR A 579 -30.70 -40.15 -4.19
N SER A 580 -31.99 -40.29 -4.49
CA SER A 580 -32.83 -41.44 -4.14
C SER A 580 -33.46 -41.97 -5.42
N PHE A 581 -33.09 -43.19 -5.84
CA PHE A 581 -33.58 -43.81 -7.08
C PHE A 581 -33.48 -42.90 -8.33
N GLY A 582 -32.39 -42.13 -8.44
CA GLY A 582 -32.16 -41.19 -9.55
C GLY A 582 -32.84 -39.82 -9.39
N VAL A 583 -33.62 -39.60 -8.33
CA VAL A 583 -34.26 -38.31 -8.02
C VAL A 583 -33.43 -37.55 -6.98
N ARG A 584 -33.10 -36.29 -7.29
CA ARG A 584 -32.29 -35.42 -6.43
C ARG A 584 -33.13 -34.85 -5.29
N MET A 585 -32.56 -34.83 -4.08
CA MET A 585 -33.19 -34.32 -2.86
C MET A 585 -32.15 -33.62 -1.95
N PRO A 586 -32.58 -32.77 -0.99
CA PRO A 586 -31.67 -32.21 0.01
C PRO A 586 -31.07 -33.28 0.94
N ALA A 587 -29.75 -33.37 1.07
CA ALA A 587 -29.10 -34.41 1.85
C ALA A 587 -29.45 -34.33 3.35
N ALA A 588 -29.32 -33.13 3.94
CA ALA A 588 -29.46 -32.93 5.38
C ALA A 588 -30.85 -33.29 5.95
N ALA A 589 -31.90 -33.28 5.11
CA ALA A 589 -33.27 -33.54 5.54
C ALA A 589 -33.77 -34.96 5.18
N ASN A 590 -33.09 -35.67 4.28
CA ASN A 590 -33.60 -36.92 3.71
C ASN A 590 -32.66 -38.13 3.88
N LEU A 591 -31.39 -37.93 4.23
CA LEU A 591 -30.49 -39.02 4.55
C LEU A 591 -30.76 -39.52 5.98
N SER A 592 -30.56 -40.82 6.21
CA SER A 592 -30.63 -41.40 7.56
C SER A 592 -29.53 -40.85 8.47
N GLU A 593 -29.69 -41.00 9.78
CA GLU A 593 -28.69 -40.53 10.76
C GLU A 593 -27.30 -41.13 10.51
N CYS A 594 -27.25 -42.43 10.21
CA CYS A 594 -26.02 -43.14 9.87
C CYS A 594 -25.36 -42.59 8.58
N GLN A 595 -26.18 -42.30 7.56
CA GLN A 595 -25.73 -41.68 6.32
C GLN A 595 -25.23 -40.25 6.53
N LEU A 596 -25.86 -39.47 7.40
CA LEU A 596 -25.40 -38.12 7.77
C LEU A 596 -24.07 -38.18 8.54
N ASN A 597 -23.86 -39.19 9.38
CA ASN A 597 -22.57 -39.42 10.05
C ASN A 597 -21.47 -39.77 9.05
N CYS A 598 -21.75 -40.62 8.06
CA CYS A 598 -20.82 -40.93 6.97
C CYS A 598 -20.46 -39.68 6.16
N LEU A 599 -21.45 -38.84 5.83
CA LEU A 599 -21.21 -37.57 5.12
C LEU A 599 -20.39 -36.59 5.97
N GLY A 600 -20.72 -36.47 7.26
CA GLY A 600 -19.96 -35.68 8.21
C GLY A 600 -18.50 -36.09 8.28
N LEU A 601 -18.24 -37.40 8.37
CA LEU A 601 -16.90 -37.97 8.38
C LEU A 601 -16.18 -37.72 7.04
N ALA A 602 -16.83 -37.91 5.90
CA ALA A 602 -16.24 -37.64 4.59
C ALA A 602 -15.81 -36.18 4.42
N VAL A 603 -16.64 -35.22 4.83
CA VAL A 603 -16.28 -33.79 4.82
C VAL A 603 -15.11 -33.50 5.74
N TRP A 604 -15.11 -34.10 6.93
CA TRP A 604 -14.03 -33.93 7.89
C TRP A 604 -12.71 -34.50 7.36
N LEU A 605 -12.74 -35.70 6.79
CA LEU A 605 -11.55 -36.36 6.23
C LEU A 605 -10.96 -35.55 5.11
N MET A 606 -11.77 -35.02 4.18
CA MET A 606 -11.31 -34.11 3.11
C MET A 606 -10.54 -32.90 3.66
N ARG A 607 -10.98 -32.33 4.79
CA ARG A 607 -10.28 -31.23 5.45
C ARG A 607 -8.96 -31.69 6.09
N ALA A 608 -8.97 -32.85 6.76
CA ALA A 608 -7.78 -33.40 7.42
C ALA A 608 -6.71 -33.89 6.42
N THR A 609 -7.11 -34.34 5.23
CA THR A 609 -6.23 -34.82 4.15
C THR A 609 -5.76 -33.72 3.20
N THR A 610 -6.24 -32.48 3.38
CA THR A 610 -5.81 -31.33 2.58
C THR A 610 -4.29 -31.10 2.70
N LYS A 611 -3.61 -30.91 1.57
CA LYS A 611 -2.13 -30.79 1.48
C LYS A 611 -1.52 -29.66 2.30
N THR A 612 -2.26 -28.58 2.53
CA THR A 612 -1.84 -27.43 3.35
C THR A 612 -1.96 -27.68 4.85
N SER A 613 -2.58 -28.80 5.27
CA SER A 613 -2.68 -29.17 6.68
C SER A 613 -1.30 -29.48 7.27
N PRO A 614 -0.91 -28.85 8.40
CA PRO A 614 0.37 -29.14 9.05
C PRO A 614 0.39 -30.52 9.74
N PHE A 615 -0.79 -31.13 9.93
CA PHE A 615 -0.97 -32.40 10.64
C PHE A 615 -0.82 -33.57 9.68
N GLY A 616 0.24 -34.38 9.88
CA GLY A 616 0.41 -35.66 9.18
C GLY A 616 -0.24 -36.84 9.91
N PHE A 617 -1.11 -36.56 10.88
CA PHE A 617 -1.85 -37.58 11.63
C PHE A 617 -3.35 -37.27 11.65
N ILE A 618 -4.15 -38.30 11.93
CA ILE A 618 -5.59 -38.24 12.17
C ILE A 618 -5.90 -39.04 13.44
N LEU A 619 -6.69 -38.49 14.35
CA LEU A 619 -7.19 -39.16 15.54
C LEU A 619 -8.70 -39.32 15.46
N LEU A 620 -9.18 -40.53 15.69
CA LEU A 620 -10.59 -40.90 15.59
C LEU A 620 -11.08 -41.37 16.96
N ASP A 621 -11.92 -40.57 17.64
CA ASP A 621 -12.51 -40.90 18.94
C ASP A 621 -13.86 -41.60 18.75
N ASP A 622 -13.87 -42.92 18.94
CA ASP A 622 -15.03 -43.80 18.81
C ASP A 622 -15.78 -43.66 17.45
N PRO A 623 -15.10 -43.84 16.29
CA PRO A 623 -15.65 -43.53 14.96
C PRO A 623 -16.86 -44.39 14.55
N VAL A 624 -17.00 -45.59 15.13
CA VAL A 624 -18.02 -46.58 14.76
C VAL A 624 -19.29 -46.49 15.64
N GLN A 625 -19.27 -45.79 16.77
CA GLN A 625 -20.46 -45.70 17.66
C GLN A 625 -21.70 -45.09 16.98
N ALA A 626 -21.49 -44.30 15.95
CA ALA A 626 -22.53 -43.59 15.22
C ALA A 626 -22.81 -44.20 13.83
N MET A 627 -22.29 -45.42 13.59
CA MET A 627 -22.40 -46.15 12.33
C MET A 627 -23.10 -47.50 12.53
N ASP A 628 -23.78 -48.01 11.50
CA ASP A 628 -24.27 -49.38 11.47
C ASP A 628 -23.14 -50.37 11.10
N ASP A 629 -23.44 -51.67 11.16
CA ASP A 629 -22.43 -52.73 10.97
C ASP A 629 -21.78 -52.68 9.58
N ASP A 630 -22.52 -52.33 8.53
CA ASP A 630 -22.02 -52.29 7.15
C ASP A 630 -21.10 -51.08 6.94
N HIS A 631 -21.50 -49.89 7.42
CA HIS A 631 -20.65 -48.69 7.35
C HIS A 631 -19.42 -48.80 8.25
N ALA A 632 -19.55 -49.46 9.41
CA ALA A 632 -18.44 -49.77 10.29
C ALA A 632 -17.40 -50.67 9.60
N GLU A 633 -17.84 -51.73 8.91
CA GLU A 633 -16.96 -52.62 8.17
C GLU A 633 -16.26 -51.87 7.03
N ALA A 634 -17.00 -51.05 6.29
CA ALA A 634 -16.45 -50.22 5.22
C ALA A 634 -15.39 -49.22 5.73
N PHE A 635 -15.63 -48.60 6.88
CA PHE A 635 -14.66 -47.73 7.55
C PHE A 635 -13.36 -48.48 7.89
N ILE A 636 -13.47 -49.67 8.47
CA ILE A 636 -12.32 -50.51 8.86
C ILE A 636 -11.54 -50.98 7.63
N ALA A 637 -12.25 -51.49 6.62
CA ALA A 637 -11.63 -52.16 5.48
C ALA A 637 -11.15 -51.21 4.39
N GLN A 638 -11.72 -50.00 4.27
CA GLN A 638 -11.39 -49.08 3.17
C GLN A 638 -10.85 -47.75 3.65
N VAL A 639 -11.50 -47.08 4.62
CA VAL A 639 -11.12 -45.71 5.00
C VAL A 639 -9.78 -45.68 5.72
N VAL A 640 -9.55 -46.53 6.72
CA VAL A 640 -8.25 -46.52 7.45
C VAL A 640 -7.07 -46.84 6.51
N PRO A 641 -7.13 -47.89 5.67
CA PRO A 641 -6.09 -48.12 4.66
C PRO A 641 -5.88 -46.95 3.71
N HIS A 642 -6.96 -46.34 3.20
CA HIS A 642 -6.88 -45.18 2.30
C HIS A 642 -6.16 -43.98 2.94
N LEU A 643 -6.41 -43.72 4.22
CA LEU A 643 -5.72 -42.64 4.94
C LEU A 643 -4.21 -42.90 5.11
N ILE A 644 -3.82 -44.15 5.35
CA ILE A 644 -2.42 -44.51 5.57
C ILE A 644 -1.67 -44.57 4.23
N ASP A 645 -2.21 -45.29 3.25
CA ASP A 645 -1.50 -45.61 2.02
C ASP A 645 -1.56 -44.47 1.00
N ASP A 646 -2.75 -43.92 0.75
CA ASP A 646 -2.94 -42.91 -0.31
C ASP A 646 -2.63 -41.49 0.18
N HIS A 647 -2.86 -41.21 1.47
CA HIS A 647 -2.62 -39.90 2.07
C HIS A 647 -1.39 -39.82 2.98
N GLY A 648 -0.71 -40.96 3.25
CA GLY A 648 0.50 -40.99 4.07
C GLY A 648 0.26 -40.54 5.52
N LYS A 649 -0.97 -40.64 6.03
CA LYS A 649 -1.31 -40.18 7.39
C LYS A 649 -1.00 -41.27 8.41
N GLN A 650 -0.50 -40.85 9.56
CA GLN A 650 -0.56 -41.65 10.77
C GLN A 650 -1.98 -41.65 11.31
N VAL A 651 -2.54 -42.82 11.64
CA VAL A 651 -3.92 -42.94 12.13
C VAL A 651 -3.92 -43.43 13.57
N VAL A 652 -4.62 -42.71 14.45
CA VAL A 652 -4.86 -43.08 15.84
C VAL A 652 -6.36 -43.35 16.01
N VAL A 653 -6.73 -44.55 16.45
CA VAL A 653 -8.13 -44.93 16.65
C VAL A 653 -8.36 -45.27 18.11
N LEU A 654 -9.29 -44.56 18.75
CA LEU A 654 -9.81 -44.88 20.07
C LEU A 654 -11.14 -45.59 19.89
N SER A 655 -11.32 -46.78 20.46
CA SER A 655 -12.59 -47.48 20.41
C SER A 655 -12.92 -48.21 21.71
N HIS A 656 -14.20 -48.22 22.06
CA HIS A 656 -14.77 -49.11 23.06
C HIS A 656 -15.22 -50.47 22.49
N VAL A 657 -15.21 -50.65 21.16
CA VAL A 657 -15.60 -51.90 20.50
C VAL A 657 -14.36 -52.73 20.18
N ARG A 658 -14.22 -53.86 20.88
CA ARG A 658 -13.05 -54.74 20.72
C ARG A 658 -12.90 -55.31 19.30
N SER A 659 -14.02 -55.71 18.69
CA SER A 659 -14.01 -56.26 17.33
C SER A 659 -13.50 -55.26 16.30
N VAL A 660 -13.75 -53.96 16.48
CA VAL A 660 -13.23 -52.89 15.61
C VAL A 660 -11.71 -52.83 15.69
N THR A 661 -11.14 -52.76 16.89
CA THR A 661 -9.68 -52.71 17.07
C THR A 661 -9.00 -54.00 16.62
N ASP A 662 -9.61 -55.16 16.86
CA ASP A 662 -9.06 -56.46 16.44
C ASP A 662 -9.08 -56.61 14.91
N LYS A 663 -10.17 -56.21 14.23
CA LYS A 663 -10.27 -56.19 12.76
C LYS A 663 -9.31 -55.18 12.13
N LEU A 664 -9.24 -53.95 12.66
CA LEU A 664 -8.29 -52.94 12.20
C LEU A 664 -6.86 -53.46 12.32
N ARG A 665 -6.50 -54.10 13.43
CA ARG A 665 -5.18 -54.72 13.57
C ARG A 665 -4.96 -55.83 12.54
N ALA A 666 -5.94 -56.72 12.36
CA ALA A 666 -5.84 -57.86 11.44
C ALA A 666 -5.71 -57.47 9.96
N LEU A 667 -6.43 -56.42 9.52
CA LEU A 667 -6.37 -55.95 8.13
C LEU A 667 -5.11 -55.10 7.82
N ASN A 668 -4.35 -54.72 8.84
CA ASN A 668 -3.19 -53.83 8.72
C ASN A 668 -1.89 -54.52 9.19
N LEU A 669 -1.83 -55.85 9.19
CA LEU A 669 -0.70 -56.62 9.73
C LEU A 669 0.64 -56.37 9.01
N HIS A 670 0.62 -56.00 7.74
CA HIS A 670 1.81 -55.62 6.97
C HIS A 670 2.28 -54.18 7.24
N ARG A 671 1.50 -53.39 7.98
CA ARG A 671 1.82 -52.02 8.36
C ARG A 671 2.43 -51.97 9.76
N SER A 672 3.10 -50.86 10.09
CA SER A 672 3.62 -50.63 11.44
C SER A 672 2.44 -50.30 12.38
N THR A 673 2.01 -51.26 13.20
CA THR A 673 0.81 -51.12 14.05
C THR A 673 1.10 -51.40 15.54
N GLN A 674 0.32 -50.79 16.43
CA GLN A 674 0.33 -51.10 17.86
C GLN A 674 -1.07 -50.97 18.49
N LEU A 675 -1.31 -51.74 19.56
CA LEU A 675 -2.58 -51.76 20.29
C LEU A 675 -2.33 -51.54 21.79
N PHE A 676 -3.00 -50.56 22.37
CA PHE A 676 -3.05 -50.29 23.80
C PHE A 676 -4.40 -50.67 24.38
N HIS A 677 -4.41 -51.21 25.60
CA HIS A 677 -5.63 -51.42 26.37
C HIS A 677 -5.67 -50.47 27.57
N TYR A 678 -6.84 -49.88 27.79
CA TYR A 678 -7.19 -49.28 29.07
C TYR A 678 -7.64 -50.39 30.02
N GLU A 679 -6.77 -50.81 30.93
CA GLU A 679 -7.05 -51.91 31.85
C GLU A 679 -7.77 -51.46 33.11
N ASN A 680 -7.46 -50.24 33.59
CA ASN A 680 -8.03 -49.71 34.82
C ASN A 680 -8.06 -48.17 34.78
N TYR A 681 -8.83 -47.57 35.69
CA TYR A 681 -8.91 -46.13 35.87
C TYR A 681 -8.70 -45.79 37.35
N LEU A 682 -7.53 -45.23 37.66
CA LEU A 682 -7.11 -44.90 39.02
C LEU A 682 -7.28 -43.40 39.27
N GLN A 683 -7.18 -42.99 40.53
CA GLN A 683 -7.14 -41.55 40.88
C GLN A 683 -5.96 -40.82 40.20
N THR A 684 -4.85 -41.54 39.96
CA THR A 684 -3.68 -41.03 39.22
C THR A 684 -3.89 -40.96 37.71
N GLY A 685 -5.03 -41.46 37.21
CA GLY A 685 -5.41 -41.46 35.80
C GLY A 685 -5.58 -42.86 35.20
N PRO A 686 -5.76 -42.94 33.87
CA PRO A 686 -5.95 -44.21 33.18
C PRO A 686 -4.68 -45.06 33.17
N VAL A 687 -4.83 -46.37 33.36
CA VAL A 687 -3.77 -47.36 33.21
C VAL A 687 -3.81 -47.88 31.78
N ILE A 688 -2.86 -47.41 30.96
CA ILE A 688 -2.76 -47.71 29.54
C ILE A 688 -1.60 -48.69 29.32
N VAL A 689 -1.92 -49.90 28.90
CA VAL A 689 -0.95 -50.99 28.75
C VAL A 689 -0.80 -51.34 27.28
N LEU A 690 0.44 -51.29 26.77
CA LEU A 690 0.76 -51.80 25.45
C LEU A 690 0.50 -53.31 25.43
N GLN A 691 -0.39 -53.75 24.55
CA GLN A 691 -0.68 -55.16 24.40
C GLN A 691 0.41 -55.81 23.54
N ALA A 692 1.21 -56.67 24.16
CA ALA A 692 2.10 -57.53 23.40
C ALA A 692 1.27 -58.54 22.61
N ARG A 693 1.35 -58.48 21.27
CA ARG A 693 0.61 -59.30 20.30
C ARG A 693 0.57 -60.79 20.69
N LEU A 694 1.73 -61.34 21.06
CA LEU A 694 1.89 -62.75 21.42
C LEU A 694 1.18 -63.12 22.73
N GLN A 695 1.17 -62.23 23.73
CA GLN A 695 0.52 -62.50 25.03
C GLN A 695 -1.00 -62.59 24.89
N GLN A 696 -1.60 -61.73 24.06
CA GLN A 696 -3.04 -61.74 23.83
C GLN A 696 -3.47 -62.99 23.05
N GLN A 697 -2.74 -63.34 21.98
CA GLN A 697 -2.99 -64.58 21.24
C GLN A 697 -2.88 -65.81 22.15
N LEU A 698 -1.86 -65.85 23.02
CA LEU A 698 -1.70 -66.91 23.99
C LEU A 698 -2.89 -67.00 24.96
N ALA A 699 -3.41 -65.88 25.44
CA ALA A 699 -4.59 -65.84 26.30
C ALA A 699 -5.87 -66.30 25.57
N GLU A 700 -6.04 -65.90 24.32
CA GLU A 700 -7.14 -66.32 23.45
C GLU A 700 -7.11 -67.83 23.20
N ILE A 701 -5.94 -68.38 22.85
CA ILE A 701 -5.75 -69.82 22.65
C ILE A 701 -6.04 -70.58 23.94
N LYS A 702 -5.60 -70.08 25.10
CA LYS A 702 -5.92 -70.67 26.42
C LYS A 702 -7.42 -70.72 26.69
N GLY A 703 -8.13 -69.64 26.39
CA GLY A 703 -9.59 -69.58 26.53
C GLY A 703 -10.31 -70.53 25.58
N ALA A 704 -9.92 -70.51 24.30
CA ALA A 704 -10.52 -71.34 23.26
C ALA A 704 -10.27 -72.85 23.50
N ALA A 705 -9.07 -73.23 23.96
CA ALA A 705 -8.74 -74.62 24.29
C ALA A 705 -9.61 -75.21 25.42
N ALA A 706 -10.21 -74.37 26.26
CA ALA A 706 -11.14 -74.79 27.31
C ALA A 706 -12.61 -74.89 26.85
N GLY A 707 -12.90 -74.51 25.61
CA GLY A 707 -14.26 -74.46 25.05
C GLY A 707 -14.75 -75.76 24.41
N ASN A 708 -15.83 -75.62 23.63
CA ASN A 708 -16.42 -76.70 22.84
C ASN A 708 -15.50 -77.15 21.69
N GLU A 709 -15.93 -78.14 20.92
CA GLU A 709 -15.15 -78.74 19.83
C GLU A 709 -14.70 -77.71 18.77
N ALA A 710 -15.58 -76.78 18.38
CA ALA A 710 -15.25 -75.69 17.47
C ALA A 710 -14.22 -74.71 18.06
N ASN A 711 -14.27 -74.44 19.36
CA ASN A 711 -13.29 -73.59 20.03
C ASN A 711 -11.93 -74.29 20.18
N ARG A 712 -11.90 -75.60 20.44
CA ARG A 712 -10.65 -76.37 20.47
C ARG A 712 -10.00 -76.46 19.10
N GLN A 713 -10.82 -76.60 18.07
CA GLN A 713 -10.42 -76.52 16.69
C GLN A 713 -9.74 -75.17 16.39
N TYR A 714 -10.44 -74.07 16.68
CA TYR A 714 -9.90 -72.71 16.60
C TYR A 714 -8.60 -72.51 17.40
N ALA A 715 -8.49 -73.12 18.58
CA ALA A 715 -7.30 -73.02 19.42
C ALA A 715 -6.05 -73.64 18.76
N VAL A 716 -6.19 -74.76 18.05
CA VAL A 716 -5.07 -75.41 17.33
C VAL A 716 -4.63 -74.56 16.15
N ASP A 717 -5.57 -74.03 15.37
CA ASP A 717 -5.29 -73.13 14.25
C ASP A 717 -4.58 -71.85 14.73
N ARG A 718 -5.07 -71.24 15.82
CA ARG A 718 -4.44 -70.05 16.40
C ARG A 718 -3.10 -70.33 17.05
N LEU A 719 -2.89 -71.51 17.62
CA LEU A 719 -1.59 -71.91 18.14
C LEU A 719 -0.54 -72.01 17.03
N ARG A 720 -0.94 -72.44 15.82
CA ARG A 720 -0.08 -72.41 14.63
C ARG A 720 0.37 -70.99 14.31
N VAL A 721 -0.59 -70.06 14.20
CA VAL A 721 -0.33 -68.64 13.90
C VAL A 721 0.54 -67.99 14.99
N LEU A 722 0.30 -68.29 16.27
CA LEU A 722 1.10 -67.79 17.38
C LEU A 722 2.57 -68.24 17.26
N VAL A 723 2.81 -69.49 16.84
CA VAL A 723 4.17 -69.99 16.63
C VAL A 723 4.87 -69.25 15.49
N GLU A 724 4.17 -69.04 14.36
CA GLU A 724 4.71 -68.32 13.22
C GLU A 724 5.12 -66.90 13.60
N GLU A 725 4.25 -66.19 14.33
CA GLU A 725 4.51 -64.84 14.80
C GLU A 725 5.61 -64.78 15.87
N PHE A 726 5.62 -65.73 16.81
CA PHE A 726 6.66 -65.82 17.84
C PHE A 726 8.06 -65.93 17.21
N VAL A 727 8.23 -66.77 16.18
CA VAL A 727 9.52 -66.95 15.50
C VAL A 727 9.97 -65.65 14.83
N ARG A 728 9.06 -64.92 14.18
CA ARG A 728 9.35 -63.66 13.48
C ARG A 728 9.72 -62.54 14.47
N GLU A 729 8.94 -62.39 15.54
CA GLU A 729 9.19 -61.43 16.62
C GLU A 729 10.52 -61.72 17.33
N LEU A 730 10.82 -63.00 17.57
CA LEU A 730 12.10 -63.39 18.17
C LEU A 730 13.30 -63.09 17.26
N HIS A 731 13.18 -63.33 15.96
CA HIS A 731 14.22 -63.00 15.00
C HIS A 731 14.51 -61.50 15.00
N LEU A 732 13.46 -60.68 14.91
CA LEU A 732 13.57 -59.23 14.97
C LEU A 732 14.21 -58.77 16.30
N GLY A 733 13.77 -59.32 17.43
CA GLY A 733 14.29 -58.96 18.74
C GLY A 733 15.75 -59.35 18.99
N LYS A 734 16.24 -60.44 18.38
CA LYS A 734 17.63 -60.94 18.57
C LYS A 734 18.62 -60.44 17.54
N THR A 735 18.17 -60.13 16.33
CA THR A 735 19.05 -59.70 15.22
C THR A 735 18.93 -58.20 14.92
N GLY A 736 17.85 -57.55 15.37
CA GLY A 736 17.51 -56.18 14.99
C GLY A 736 17.03 -56.04 13.53
N GLN A 737 16.86 -57.15 12.81
CA GLN A 737 16.46 -57.18 11.39
C GLN A 737 15.20 -58.03 11.20
N GLN A 738 14.36 -57.62 10.25
CA GLN A 738 13.22 -58.43 9.83
C GLN A 738 13.69 -59.79 9.28
N PRO A 739 12.86 -60.84 9.35
CA PRO A 739 13.12 -62.08 8.65
C PRO A 739 13.42 -61.85 7.16
N PRO A 740 14.33 -62.61 6.53
CA PRO A 740 14.58 -62.51 5.10
C PRO A 740 13.29 -62.70 4.28
N ALA A 741 13.16 -61.99 3.15
CA ALA A 741 11.91 -61.92 2.36
C ALA A 741 11.36 -63.27 1.89
N ASN A 742 12.21 -64.30 1.74
CA ASN A 742 11.77 -65.67 1.44
C ASN A 742 10.92 -66.31 2.56
N TYR A 743 10.88 -65.70 3.74
CA TYR A 743 10.03 -66.11 4.84
C TYR A 743 8.72 -65.32 4.95
N ASP A 744 8.44 -64.31 4.13
CA ASP A 744 7.24 -63.46 4.27
C ASP A 744 5.93 -64.26 4.21
N THR A 745 5.87 -65.30 3.37
CA THR A 745 4.73 -66.22 3.24
C THR A 745 5.00 -67.62 3.80
N ALA A 746 6.11 -67.79 4.53
CA ALA A 746 6.51 -69.09 5.04
C ALA A 746 5.54 -69.62 6.10
N ASN A 747 5.17 -70.89 5.97
CA ASN A 747 4.36 -71.59 6.96
C ASN A 747 5.19 -71.96 8.22
N SER A 748 4.49 -72.31 9.30
CA SER A 748 5.11 -72.77 10.56
C SER A 748 6.19 -73.85 10.41
N GLY A 749 6.07 -74.76 9.45
CA GLY A 749 7.10 -75.76 9.14
C GLY A 749 8.39 -75.14 8.57
N GLN A 750 8.25 -74.23 7.60
CA GLN A 750 9.37 -73.50 7.00
C GLN A 750 10.05 -72.56 8.00
N LEU A 751 9.28 -71.96 8.92
CA LEU A 751 9.80 -71.09 9.96
C LEU A 751 10.63 -71.84 11.04
N LEU A 752 10.56 -73.16 11.12
CA LEU A 752 11.46 -73.93 12.00
C LEU A 752 12.93 -73.78 11.60
N GLU A 753 13.22 -73.68 10.30
CA GLU A 753 14.59 -73.46 9.83
C GLU A 753 15.08 -72.06 10.20
N LEU A 754 14.20 -71.05 10.14
CA LEU A 754 14.51 -69.71 10.64
C LEU A 754 14.74 -69.72 12.16
N PHE A 755 13.91 -70.42 12.93
CA PHE A 755 14.03 -70.48 14.38
C PHE A 755 15.37 -71.07 14.86
N ARG A 756 15.92 -72.04 14.11
CA ARG A 756 17.21 -72.68 14.41
C ARG A 756 18.42 -71.75 14.28
N VAL A 757 18.33 -70.77 13.38
CA VAL A 757 19.44 -69.85 13.10
C VAL A 757 19.37 -68.56 13.92
N ILE A 758 18.32 -68.35 14.71
CA ILE A 758 18.19 -67.18 15.59
C ILE A 758 19.24 -67.26 16.71
N PRO A 759 20.07 -66.21 16.92
CA PRO A 759 21.07 -66.20 17.98
C PRO A 759 20.47 -66.39 19.38
N GLY A 760 20.99 -67.38 20.11
CA GLY A 760 20.61 -67.67 21.49
C GLY A 760 19.51 -68.72 21.67
N THR A 761 18.99 -69.32 20.59
CA THR A 761 18.05 -70.45 20.70
C THR A 761 18.76 -71.78 20.96
N ALA A 762 18.26 -72.61 21.89
CA ALA A 762 18.90 -73.88 22.26
C ALA A 762 18.34 -75.08 21.46
N PRO A 763 19.11 -76.17 21.24
CA PRO A 763 18.65 -77.37 20.55
C PRO A 763 17.37 -78.00 21.15
N GLU A 764 17.23 -77.92 22.47
CA GLU A 764 16.05 -78.38 23.21
C GLU A 764 14.79 -77.59 22.82
N ASP A 765 14.93 -76.27 22.63
CA ASP A 765 13.83 -75.41 22.19
C ASP A 765 13.46 -75.70 20.74
N HIS A 766 14.42 -76.05 19.89
CA HIS A 766 14.18 -76.43 18.49
C HIS A 766 13.35 -77.73 18.41
N ALA A 767 13.70 -78.72 19.23
CA ALA A 767 12.97 -79.98 19.32
C ALA A 767 11.54 -79.76 19.84
N GLY A 768 11.39 -78.97 20.91
CA GLY A 768 10.09 -78.61 21.46
C GLY A 768 9.21 -77.81 20.48
N MET A 769 9.80 -76.87 19.74
CA MET A 769 9.07 -76.09 18.74
C MET A 769 8.64 -76.97 17.55
N LYS A 770 9.52 -77.87 17.08
CA LYS A 770 9.19 -78.84 16.02
C LYS A 770 8.00 -79.73 16.41
N ASP A 771 7.96 -80.17 17.66
CA ASP A 771 6.84 -80.95 18.20
C ASP A 771 5.53 -80.15 18.23
N THR A 772 5.57 -78.87 18.63
CA THR A 772 4.40 -77.98 18.59
C THR A 772 3.92 -77.73 17.15
N VAL A 773 4.82 -77.44 16.23
CA VAL A 773 4.47 -77.24 14.81
C VAL A 773 3.83 -78.50 14.24
N ARG A 774 4.40 -79.68 14.50
CA ARG A 774 3.85 -80.96 14.05
C ARG A 774 2.45 -81.24 14.62
N PHE A 775 2.21 -80.90 15.88
CA PHE A 775 0.89 -81.01 16.50
C PHE A 775 -0.13 -80.10 15.81
N CYS A 776 0.29 -78.88 15.48
CA CYS A 776 -0.56 -77.89 14.84
C CYS A 776 -0.73 -78.11 13.33
N ASP A 777 0.10 -78.91 12.66
CA ASP A 777 0.18 -79.05 11.19
C ASP A 777 -1.02 -79.72 10.50
N PRO A 778 -1.71 -80.75 11.05
CA PRO A 778 -2.84 -81.38 10.38
C PRO A 778 -3.93 -80.35 10.06
N ALA A 779 -4.09 -79.99 8.78
CA ALA A 779 -5.15 -79.08 8.37
C ALA A 779 -6.49 -79.80 8.50
N HIS A 780 -7.40 -79.22 9.26
CA HIS A 780 -8.72 -79.76 9.61
C HIS A 780 -9.62 -80.02 8.40
N HIS A 781 -9.22 -79.53 7.22
CA HIS A 781 -9.88 -79.70 5.93
C HIS A 781 -9.29 -80.84 5.08
N SER A 782 -8.20 -81.50 5.54
CA SER A 782 -7.45 -82.49 4.76
C SER A 782 -7.65 -83.94 5.20
N GLN A 783 -8.32 -84.18 6.34
CA GLN A 783 -8.56 -85.52 6.88
C GLN A 783 -10.05 -85.78 7.12
N VAL A 784 -10.61 -86.77 6.40
CA VAL A 784 -11.98 -87.26 6.64
C VAL A 784 -12.03 -87.92 8.02
N GLY A 785 -12.86 -87.41 8.92
CA GLY A 785 -13.01 -87.91 10.30
C GLY A 785 -12.10 -87.26 11.35
N TYR A 786 -11.55 -86.07 11.08
CA TYR A 786 -10.75 -85.32 12.05
C TYR A 786 -11.58 -84.93 13.29
N ALA A 787 -11.20 -85.46 14.47
CA ALA A 787 -11.75 -85.07 15.76
C ALA A 787 -10.82 -84.05 16.44
N PRO A 788 -11.29 -82.84 16.80
CA PRO A 788 -10.47 -81.84 17.46
C PRO A 788 -9.88 -82.34 18.79
N PRO A 789 -8.56 -82.14 19.01
CA PRO A 789 -7.88 -82.60 20.22
C PRO A 789 -8.59 -82.13 21.50
N GLN A 790 -8.55 -82.98 22.53
CA GLN A 790 -9.01 -82.59 23.86
C GLN A 790 -8.06 -81.56 24.47
N LYS A 791 -8.56 -80.75 25.42
CA LYS A 791 -7.74 -79.74 26.12
C LYS A 791 -6.42 -80.29 26.66
N SER A 792 -6.43 -81.52 27.20
CA SER A 792 -5.24 -82.20 27.72
C SER A 792 -4.14 -82.43 26.69
N ALA A 793 -4.48 -82.52 25.41
CA ALA A 793 -3.52 -82.65 24.31
C ALA A 793 -3.03 -81.30 23.79
N ILE A 794 -3.84 -80.24 23.88
CA ILE A 794 -3.47 -78.88 23.43
C ILE A 794 -2.61 -78.15 24.48
N GLN A 795 -2.92 -78.33 25.77
CA GLN A 795 -2.30 -77.60 26.87
C GLN A 795 -0.75 -77.69 26.92
N PRO A 796 -0.10 -78.86 26.71
CA PRO A 796 1.36 -78.94 26.73
C PRO A 796 2.04 -78.05 25.69
N HIS A 797 1.42 -77.88 24.52
CA HIS A 797 1.94 -77.03 23.45
C HIS A 797 1.76 -75.54 23.75
N ILE A 798 0.63 -75.17 24.37
CA ILE A 798 0.39 -73.81 24.86
C ILE A 798 1.44 -73.43 25.91
N ASP A 799 1.67 -74.31 26.89
CA ASP A 799 2.61 -74.06 28.00
C ASP A 799 4.05 -73.98 27.48
N ARG A 800 4.38 -74.76 26.46
CA ARG A 800 5.69 -74.71 25.80
C ARG A 800 5.95 -73.37 25.11
N VAL A 801 5.02 -72.91 24.27
CA VAL A 801 5.17 -71.62 23.57
C VAL A 801 5.19 -70.47 24.59
N ALA A 802 4.35 -70.53 25.63
CA ALA A 802 4.38 -69.59 26.74
C ALA A 802 5.74 -69.55 27.47
N GLY A 803 6.32 -70.72 27.75
CA GLY A 803 7.62 -70.85 28.38
C GLY A 803 8.74 -70.26 27.53
N LEU A 804 8.73 -70.51 26.21
CA LEU A 804 9.69 -69.94 25.27
C LEU A 804 9.55 -68.42 25.17
N MET A 805 8.33 -67.89 25.10
CA MET A 805 8.09 -66.44 25.12
C MET A 805 8.66 -65.77 26.37
N LYS A 806 8.50 -66.38 27.56
CA LYS A 806 9.13 -65.87 28.80
C LYS A 806 10.65 -65.97 28.77
N LYS A 807 11.18 -67.14 28.38
CA LYS A 807 12.63 -67.40 28.29
C LYS A 807 13.34 -66.36 27.41
N TYR A 808 12.69 -65.93 26.34
CA TYR A 808 13.28 -64.98 25.38
C TYR A 808 12.87 -63.52 25.58
N GLY A 809 12.15 -63.19 26.66
CA GLY A 809 11.79 -61.81 26.99
C GLY A 809 10.68 -61.20 26.12
N LEU A 810 9.92 -62.05 25.40
CA LEU A 810 8.74 -61.65 24.62
C LEU A 810 7.44 -61.70 25.45
N MET A 811 7.54 -62.15 26.70
CA MET A 811 6.48 -62.12 27.71
C MET A 811 7.13 -61.91 29.08
N LYS A 812 6.58 -60.97 29.87
CA LYS A 812 6.99 -60.76 31.27
C LYS A 812 6.46 -61.85 32.20
#